data_AF-A0A8K0WJU4-F1
#
_entry.id   AF-A0A8K0WJU4-F1
#
_cell.length_a   1.000
_cell.length_b   1.000
_cell.length_c   1.000
_cell.angle_alpha   90.00
_cell.angle_beta   90.00
_cell.angle_gamma   90.00
#
_symmetry.space_group_name_H-M   'P 1'
#
loop_
_entity.id
_entity.type
_entity.pdbx_description
1 polymer ?
#
loop_
_entity_poly.entity_id
_entity_poly.type
_entity_poly.pdbx_seq_one_letter_code
_entity_poly.pdbx_strand_id
1 'polypeptide(L)'
;MHSSSLLTTLPGILTALPGLLTMSQFPLAAALHPAACQPAPSFAANLSYIGCYTDTSRDRALADSFVLIRENSVDVCSDLCGRLGYKYAGVEFGRQCLCGGEIASDARQVDESECDMVCPGDSSATCGQSERVNIWEIVNVDDRPDLPLFPDCTTDPLCSNAVCDTSLPHHLRAHALISLFNLTEKLNNYVNTAPGVPRLGLRPYEWWNEALHGLADSPGSRFADEGEFSYSTSFPQPIVVASAFDDDMVERIGQTIATEVRAFHNAGRSGITLYTPNVNTFRDPRWGRGMETPGEDPFHAQGYAAAILSGLEDKSTGYKKTIATCKHYAANDFEAWGLDTRHNFDAPITLQELNEYYLAPFKTCAVDLNVGSFMCSYNAVNGHPLCANRFLLNDVLRGHWAWTNYTNFVTSDCDAIRNIHDDHHYVETDAEAAAVALKAGTDLQCNAGPGADSITAAYEQGLVTEGELDTALVRLWGSLVSLGIFDPADQQPLRSLGWEAVNTPEAQQLAYDAAVAGSVLIKNDDFLPLDAAKETVYAFVGPGVNATAQMQGIYSGPAPYVITPHAAAAERQLNFSFHLGSRVNGTDCSFDAAIRAAQDADVVVFMGGIDDSMERENNDRTSLDWPVPQIQLLRALVELDKPIIIVQFGGGQLDDTAWLASDNVKAILWSGYPGQSGGTAILDIIFGDAAPAGRLPVTQYPASYFDQVPPTDMNLRPAEGNNYLGRTHMWYTGDAPVPFGHGLHYTDFNVTMERIIPPPIDLETDQLLASHGFHARDTDWNEVLSSIVLEFAVNVTNVGSVKSDYVVLLFMRSNAGPEPRPLKTIASYRRLNGIEPGEQRSLVLPVTFERMVRVDWGGNKLLYPGNFTFWVDLDEKATAQVRLGAHRLNPDTML
;
A
#
# COMPACT_ATOMS: atom_id res chain seq x y z
N MET A 1 -47.44 -9.29 -64.42
CA MET A 1 -47.74 -8.43 -65.59
C MET A 1 -47.24 -7.03 -65.25
N HIS A 2 -46.51 -6.42 -66.20
CA HIS A 2 -46.06 -5.02 -66.37
C HIS A 2 -46.48 -3.98 -65.29
N SER A 3 -45.69 -2.99 -64.87
CA SER A 3 -44.50 -2.32 -65.42
C SER A 3 -44.06 -1.18 -64.48
N SER A 4 -42.74 -0.88 -64.44
CA SER A 4 -42.06 0.45 -64.32
C SER A 4 -42.40 1.39 -63.14
N SER A 5 -41.49 2.13 -62.48
CA SER A 5 -40.34 2.90 -62.99
C SER A 5 -39.41 3.46 -61.87
N LEU A 6 -38.09 3.41 -62.14
CA LEU A 6 -36.99 4.39 -61.87
C LEU A 6 -36.63 4.86 -60.42
N LEU A 7 -35.37 5.10 -60.00
CA LEU A 7 -33.98 4.80 -60.45
C LEU A 7 -33.00 5.48 -59.44
N THR A 8 -31.89 4.82 -59.05
CA THR A 8 -30.49 5.31 -58.77
C THR A 8 -29.71 4.28 -57.92
N THR A 9 -28.97 3.31 -58.48
CA THR A 9 -27.57 3.27 -58.98
C THR A 9 -26.43 3.13 -57.94
N LEU A 10 -26.07 1.87 -57.67
CA LEU A 10 -24.71 1.29 -57.55
C LEU A 10 -24.48 0.43 -58.84
N PRO A 11 -23.37 -0.30 -59.15
CA PRO A 11 -22.10 -0.57 -58.43
C PRO A 11 -20.81 -0.64 -59.31
N GLY A 12 -19.65 -0.89 -58.66
CA GLY A 12 -18.77 -2.02 -59.02
C GLY A 12 -17.53 -1.75 -59.89
N ILE A 13 -16.34 -2.03 -59.35
CA ILE A 13 -15.13 -2.37 -60.14
C ILE A 13 -14.42 -3.57 -59.48
N LEU A 14 -14.07 -4.52 -60.34
CA LEU A 14 -13.35 -5.77 -60.09
C LEU A 14 -11.83 -5.58 -60.37
N THR A 15 -11.01 -6.40 -59.71
CA THR A 15 -9.67 -6.92 -60.08
C THR A 15 -8.46 -5.98 -60.15
N ALA A 16 -7.45 -6.24 -59.28
CA ALA A 16 -6.18 -6.91 -59.63
C ALA A 16 -5.20 -6.96 -58.44
N LEU A 17 -4.62 -8.14 -58.16
CA LEU A 17 -3.34 -8.34 -57.43
C LEU A 17 -2.18 -7.93 -58.36
N PRO A 18 -1.04 -7.39 -57.86
CA PRO A 18 0.07 -8.18 -57.26
C PRO A 18 0.79 -7.44 -56.10
N GLY A 19 1.60 -8.04 -55.24
CA GLY A 19 2.88 -8.70 -55.49
C GLY A 19 3.81 -8.52 -54.29
N LEU A 20 4.68 -9.51 -54.04
CA LEU A 20 5.75 -9.50 -53.05
C LEU A 20 6.65 -8.25 -53.21
N LEU A 21 6.92 -7.55 -52.11
CA LEU A 21 8.01 -6.58 -52.00
C LEU A 21 8.87 -6.91 -50.78
N THR A 22 10.11 -7.24 -51.09
CA THR A 22 11.27 -7.34 -50.21
C THR A 22 11.44 -6.08 -49.37
N MET A 23 11.66 -6.24 -48.06
CA MET A 23 12.07 -5.16 -47.16
C MET A 23 13.43 -4.61 -47.59
N SER A 24 13.42 -3.51 -48.34
CA SER A 24 14.59 -2.68 -48.60
C SER A 24 14.51 -1.39 -47.79
N GLN A 25 15.43 -1.25 -46.84
CA GLN A 25 16.10 -0.01 -46.44
C GLN A 25 15.25 1.27 -46.41
N PHE A 26 14.73 1.59 -45.22
CA PHE A 26 14.42 2.99 -44.88
C PHE A 26 15.74 3.74 -44.66
N PRO A 27 15.92 4.97 -45.21
CA PRO A 27 17.12 5.74 -44.95
C PRO A 27 17.07 6.22 -43.50
N LEU A 28 18.09 5.86 -42.71
CA LEU A 28 18.40 6.56 -41.47
C LEU A 28 18.57 8.05 -41.82
N ALA A 29 17.61 8.87 -41.40
CA ALA A 29 17.84 10.30 -41.31
C ALA A 29 18.97 10.50 -40.28
N ALA A 30 20.11 11.00 -40.74
CA ALA A 30 21.25 11.33 -39.91
C ALA A 30 20.84 12.44 -38.92
N ALA A 31 20.48 12.03 -37.71
CA ALA A 31 20.46 12.92 -36.56
C ALA A 31 21.90 13.36 -36.27
N LEU A 32 22.06 14.64 -35.96
CA LEU A 32 23.32 15.27 -35.58
C LEU A 32 24.02 14.42 -34.51
N HIS A 33 25.27 14.02 -34.78
CA HIS A 33 26.13 13.38 -33.78
C HIS A 33 26.26 14.31 -32.56
N PRO A 34 25.98 13.84 -31.32
CA PRO A 34 26.47 14.52 -30.14
C PRO A 34 28.00 14.41 -30.09
N ALA A 35 28.62 15.27 -29.28
CA ALA A 35 30.05 15.22 -29.00
C ALA A 35 30.54 13.77 -28.75
N ALA A 36 31.75 13.44 -29.19
CA ALA A 36 32.31 12.09 -29.04
C ALA A 36 32.18 11.59 -27.58
N CYS A 37 31.42 10.51 -27.38
CA CYS A 37 31.22 9.89 -26.06
C CYS A 37 32.58 9.63 -25.42
N GLN A 38 32.73 10.03 -24.16
CA GLN A 38 33.96 9.73 -23.41
C GLN A 38 33.93 8.26 -22.98
N PRO A 39 35.06 7.54 -23.02
CA PRO A 39 35.10 6.17 -22.50
C PRO A 39 34.84 6.18 -20.99
N ALA A 40 34.02 5.23 -20.49
CA ALA A 40 33.89 5.02 -19.06
C ALA A 40 35.27 4.77 -18.42
N PRO A 41 35.52 5.29 -17.20
CA PRO A 41 36.79 5.04 -16.53
C PRO A 41 36.98 3.55 -16.23
N SER A 42 38.14 3.01 -16.59
CA SER A 42 38.50 1.63 -16.27
C SER A 42 38.99 1.52 -14.83
N PHE A 43 38.54 0.51 -14.11
CA PHE A 43 39.04 0.15 -12.78
C PHE A 43 39.49 -1.31 -12.78
N ALA A 44 40.64 -1.57 -12.15
CA ALA A 44 41.12 -2.90 -11.84
C ALA A 44 41.62 -2.88 -10.39
N ALA A 45 41.12 -3.78 -9.57
CA ALA A 45 41.43 -3.88 -8.16
C ALA A 45 42.87 -4.38 -7.98
N ASN A 46 43.61 -3.69 -7.11
CA ASN A 46 44.91 -4.13 -6.64
C ASN A 46 44.71 -4.78 -5.26
N LEU A 47 45.20 -5.99 -5.10
CA LEU A 47 44.75 -6.89 -4.03
C LEU A 47 45.88 -7.19 -3.04
N SER A 48 45.52 -7.19 -1.76
CA SER A 48 46.32 -7.73 -0.69
C SER A 48 45.55 -8.87 -0.03
N TYR A 49 46.07 -10.10 -0.12
CA TYR A 49 45.40 -11.25 0.48
C TYR A 49 45.46 -11.18 2.01
N ILE A 50 44.31 -11.35 2.67
CA ILE A 50 44.17 -11.27 4.12
C ILE A 50 44.18 -12.67 4.75
N GLY A 51 43.44 -13.61 4.18
CA GLY A 51 43.42 -15.00 4.63
C GLY A 51 42.09 -15.72 4.39
N CYS A 52 42.06 -16.99 4.81
CA CYS A 52 40.84 -17.80 4.89
C CYS A 52 40.11 -17.57 6.23
N TYR A 53 38.81 -17.27 6.18
CA TYR A 53 37.98 -16.97 7.36
C TYR A 53 36.76 -17.88 7.45
N THR A 54 36.25 -18.06 8.67
CA THR A 54 34.90 -18.61 8.88
C THR A 54 33.85 -17.66 8.32
N ASP A 55 32.91 -18.18 7.54
CA ASP A 55 31.80 -17.40 6.97
C ASP A 55 30.57 -18.30 6.95
N THR A 56 29.60 -18.08 7.82
CA THR A 56 28.37 -18.92 7.79
C THR A 56 27.23 -18.12 7.20
N SER A 57 26.18 -18.79 6.72
CA SER A 57 24.99 -18.11 6.19
C SER A 57 24.30 -17.18 7.20
N ARG A 58 24.58 -17.31 8.50
CA ARG A 58 24.11 -16.43 9.57
C ARG A 58 25.12 -15.37 9.98
N ASP A 59 26.39 -15.76 10.06
CA ASP A 59 27.50 -14.93 10.52
C ASP A 59 28.50 -14.75 9.37
N ARG A 60 28.15 -13.85 8.44
CA ARG A 60 28.97 -13.52 7.27
C ARG A 60 30.16 -12.67 7.69
N ALA A 61 31.36 -13.05 7.25
CA ALA A 61 32.57 -12.27 7.45
C ALA A 61 32.51 -10.94 6.68
N LEU A 62 31.84 -10.92 5.52
CA LEU A 62 31.51 -9.73 4.74
C LEU A 62 30.01 -9.73 4.43
N ALA A 63 29.24 -8.83 5.05
CA ALA A 63 27.78 -8.87 5.02
C ALA A 63 27.12 -7.80 4.11
N ASP A 64 27.88 -6.86 3.56
CA ASP A 64 27.30 -5.67 2.93
C ASP A 64 26.72 -5.94 1.54
N SER A 65 27.33 -6.83 0.75
CA SER A 65 26.85 -7.20 -0.58
C SER A 65 27.17 -8.66 -0.89
N PHE A 66 26.24 -9.33 -1.56
CA PHE A 66 26.36 -10.72 -1.98
C PHE A 66 25.89 -10.87 -3.43
N VAL A 67 26.76 -11.41 -4.28
CA VAL A 67 26.51 -11.61 -5.72
C VAL A 67 26.97 -13.00 -6.13
N LEU A 68 26.15 -13.70 -6.91
CA LEU A 68 26.54 -14.97 -7.52
C LEU A 68 27.21 -14.73 -8.88
N ILE A 69 28.44 -15.23 -9.04
CA ILE A 69 29.21 -15.09 -10.28
C ILE A 69 29.54 -16.50 -10.82
N ARG A 70 29.02 -16.83 -12.00
CA ARG A 70 29.15 -18.20 -12.55
C ARG A 70 30.60 -18.59 -12.86
N GLU A 71 31.33 -17.67 -13.48
CA GLU A 71 32.76 -17.80 -13.80
C GLU A 71 33.57 -16.93 -12.81
N ASN A 72 33.35 -17.14 -11.51
CA ASN A 72 33.98 -16.30 -10.48
C ASN A 72 35.50 -16.48 -10.45
N SER A 73 36.20 -15.39 -10.16
CA SER A 73 37.62 -15.38 -9.82
C SER A 73 37.86 -14.29 -8.79
N VAL A 74 39.03 -14.34 -8.16
CA VAL A 74 39.47 -13.32 -7.21
C VAL A 74 39.42 -11.92 -7.83
N ASP A 75 39.92 -11.77 -9.05
CA ASP A 75 39.95 -10.49 -9.77
C ASP A 75 38.54 -10.00 -10.10
N VAL A 76 37.65 -10.89 -10.60
CA VAL A 76 36.29 -10.51 -10.98
C VAL A 76 35.49 -10.03 -9.77
N CYS A 77 35.56 -10.76 -8.66
CA CYS A 77 34.87 -10.38 -7.44
C CYS A 77 35.44 -9.08 -6.85
N SER A 78 36.77 -8.95 -6.80
CA SER A 78 37.41 -7.77 -6.24
C SER A 78 37.20 -6.52 -7.09
N ASP A 79 37.17 -6.65 -8.42
CA ASP A 79 36.81 -5.54 -9.32
C ASP A 79 35.37 -5.08 -9.08
N LEU A 80 34.44 -6.01 -8.89
CA LEU A 80 33.04 -5.69 -8.56
C LEU A 80 32.96 -4.95 -7.22
N CYS A 81 33.50 -5.52 -6.15
CA CYS A 81 33.47 -4.92 -4.82
C CYS A 81 34.18 -3.56 -4.79
N GLY A 82 35.32 -3.43 -5.48
CA GLY A 82 36.06 -2.17 -5.56
C GLY A 82 35.32 -1.08 -6.32
N ARG A 83 34.63 -1.42 -7.43
CA ARG A 83 33.74 -0.47 -8.14
C ARG A 83 32.56 -0.03 -7.29
N LEU A 84 32.04 -0.93 -6.44
CA LEU A 84 30.99 -0.63 -5.48
C LEU A 84 31.50 0.17 -4.26
N GLY A 85 32.82 0.29 -4.10
CA GLY A 85 33.46 1.06 -3.05
C GLY A 85 33.71 0.30 -1.75
N TYR A 86 33.61 -1.02 -1.77
CA TYR A 86 33.91 -1.85 -0.61
C TYR A 86 35.41 -2.08 -0.48
N LYS A 87 35.88 -2.06 0.78
CA LYS A 87 37.30 -2.21 1.10
C LYS A 87 37.77 -3.65 0.95
N TYR A 88 36.90 -4.62 1.21
CA TYR A 88 37.20 -6.03 1.17
C TYR A 88 36.31 -6.76 0.16
N ALA A 89 36.91 -7.73 -0.50
CA ALA A 89 36.24 -8.71 -1.34
C ALA A 89 36.50 -10.11 -0.77
N GLY A 90 35.45 -10.92 -0.75
CA GLY A 90 35.47 -12.30 -0.30
C GLY A 90 34.94 -13.20 -1.40
N VAL A 91 35.60 -14.33 -1.62
CA VAL A 91 35.06 -15.37 -2.48
C VAL A 91 34.82 -16.63 -1.67
N GLU A 92 33.67 -17.25 -1.89
CA GLU A 92 33.24 -18.44 -1.18
C GLU A 92 32.56 -19.43 -2.14
N PHE A 93 32.65 -20.71 -1.80
CA PHE A 93 31.94 -21.80 -2.47
C PHE A 93 32.07 -21.75 -4.01
N GLY A 94 33.24 -21.35 -4.49
CA GLY A 94 33.56 -21.23 -5.91
C GLY A 94 32.91 -20.04 -6.61
N ARG A 95 31.66 -19.69 -6.30
CA ARG A 95 30.84 -18.74 -7.10
C ARG A 95 30.30 -17.54 -6.33
N GLN A 96 30.38 -17.54 -5.01
CA GLN A 96 29.89 -16.45 -4.20
C GLN A 96 30.92 -15.34 -4.15
N CYS A 97 30.49 -14.11 -4.38
CA CYS A 97 31.28 -12.90 -4.21
C CYS A 97 30.62 -12.06 -3.12
N LEU A 98 31.34 -11.87 -2.02
CA LEU A 98 30.91 -11.08 -0.86
C LEU A 98 31.74 -9.79 -0.81
N CYS A 99 31.09 -8.66 -0.55
CA CYS A 99 31.78 -7.39 -0.36
C CYS A 99 31.52 -6.84 1.03
N GLY A 100 32.52 -6.16 1.61
CA GLY A 100 32.35 -5.50 2.90
C GLY A 100 33.27 -4.30 3.08
N GLY A 101 32.78 -3.28 3.80
CA GLY A 101 33.59 -2.16 4.28
C GLY A 101 34.54 -2.59 5.41
N GLU A 102 34.13 -3.61 6.18
CA GLU A 102 34.89 -4.21 7.26
C GLU A 102 34.74 -5.73 7.30
N ILE A 103 35.66 -6.40 7.98
CA ILE A 103 35.56 -7.83 8.28
C ILE A 103 34.87 -7.95 9.64
N ALA A 104 33.80 -8.74 9.72
CA ALA A 104 33.03 -8.92 10.95
C ALA A 104 33.93 -9.32 12.12
N SER A 105 33.69 -8.70 13.29
CA SER A 105 34.59 -8.84 14.46
C SER A 105 34.64 -10.26 15.05
N ASP A 106 33.63 -11.07 14.76
CA ASP A 106 33.47 -12.46 15.17
C ASP A 106 33.96 -13.47 14.11
N ALA A 107 34.23 -13.02 12.88
CA ALA A 107 34.86 -13.84 11.85
C ALA A 107 36.29 -14.23 12.27
N ARG A 108 36.59 -15.53 12.23
CA ARG A 108 37.87 -16.07 12.66
C ARG A 108 38.68 -16.52 11.46
N GLN A 109 39.93 -16.09 11.42
CA GLN A 109 40.88 -16.64 10.47
C GLN A 109 41.13 -18.12 10.79
N VAL A 110 41.09 -18.97 9.77
CA VAL A 110 41.30 -20.42 9.86
C VAL A 110 42.50 -20.85 9.00
N ASP A 111 42.80 -22.14 8.98
CA ASP A 111 43.89 -22.66 8.15
C ASP A 111 43.56 -22.51 6.66
N GLU A 112 44.54 -22.12 5.84
CA GLU A 112 44.38 -21.94 4.39
C GLU A 112 43.87 -23.21 3.69
N SER A 113 44.18 -24.39 4.23
CA SER A 113 43.68 -25.66 3.70
C SER A 113 42.17 -25.85 3.85
N GLU A 114 41.49 -25.02 4.65
CA GLU A 114 40.03 -25.01 4.73
C GLU A 114 39.37 -24.25 3.57
N CYS A 115 40.12 -23.43 2.82
CA CYS A 115 39.65 -22.73 1.63
C CYS A 115 40.26 -23.36 0.35
N ASP A 116 39.92 -24.60 0.07
CA ASP A 116 40.53 -25.43 -0.98
C ASP A 116 39.70 -25.59 -2.26
N MET A 117 38.53 -24.93 -2.37
CA MET A 117 37.71 -24.97 -3.57
C MET A 117 38.36 -24.14 -4.67
N VAL A 118 38.41 -24.65 -5.90
CA VAL A 118 39.00 -23.93 -7.06
C VAL A 118 38.04 -22.91 -7.63
N CYS A 119 38.53 -21.73 -8.01
CA CYS A 119 37.73 -20.72 -8.70
C CYS A 119 37.31 -21.21 -10.12
N PRO A 120 36.02 -21.17 -10.49
CA PRO A 120 35.55 -21.55 -11.82
C PRO A 120 36.16 -20.72 -12.96
N GLY A 121 36.34 -19.41 -12.73
CA GLY A 121 36.92 -18.46 -13.69
C GLY A 121 38.45 -18.40 -13.68
N ASP A 122 39.11 -19.00 -12.69
CA ASP A 122 40.57 -19.09 -12.61
C ASP A 122 41.00 -20.36 -11.87
N SER A 123 41.30 -21.42 -12.62
CA SER A 123 41.73 -22.70 -12.06
C SER A 123 43.03 -22.65 -11.24
N SER A 124 43.76 -21.54 -11.26
CA SER A 124 45.01 -21.36 -10.50
C SER A 124 44.80 -20.75 -9.11
N ALA A 125 43.60 -20.25 -8.80
CA ALA A 125 43.24 -19.64 -7.52
C ALA A 125 42.20 -20.48 -6.77
N THR A 126 42.14 -20.29 -5.44
CA THR A 126 41.09 -20.86 -4.59
C THR A 126 39.99 -19.83 -4.35
N CYS A 127 38.75 -20.31 -4.33
CA CYS A 127 37.55 -19.53 -4.12
C CYS A 127 36.76 -20.01 -2.87
N GLY A 128 37.43 -20.02 -1.73
CA GLY A 128 36.88 -20.41 -0.44
C GLY A 128 36.59 -21.91 -0.34
N GLN A 129 35.56 -22.26 0.43
CA GLN A 129 34.95 -23.59 0.55
C GLN A 129 33.54 -23.39 1.17
N SER A 130 32.77 -24.46 1.39
CA SER A 130 31.53 -24.37 2.17
C SER A 130 31.80 -23.74 3.56
N GLU A 131 31.11 -22.65 3.86
CA GLU A 131 31.22 -21.88 5.10
C GLU A 131 32.62 -21.28 5.35
N ARG A 132 33.39 -21.06 4.28
CA ARG A 132 34.77 -20.56 4.32
C ARG A 132 35.02 -19.58 3.20
N VAL A 133 35.49 -18.38 3.55
CA VAL A 133 35.72 -17.30 2.60
C VAL A 133 37.21 -16.95 2.54
N ASN A 134 37.76 -16.88 1.34
CA ASN A 134 39.05 -16.22 1.14
C ASN A 134 38.79 -14.70 1.05
N ILE A 135 39.48 -13.88 1.86
CA ILE A 135 39.30 -12.42 1.88
C ILE A 135 40.54 -11.70 1.34
N TRP A 136 40.31 -10.70 0.48
CA TRP A 136 41.31 -9.75 0.01
C TRP A 136 40.92 -8.32 0.38
N GLU A 137 41.91 -7.51 0.73
CA GLU A 137 41.80 -6.06 0.81
C GLU A 137 42.08 -5.44 -0.56
N ILE A 138 41.22 -4.51 -0.97
CA ILE A 138 41.34 -3.74 -2.20
C ILE A 138 42.09 -2.45 -1.88
N VAL A 139 43.39 -2.42 -2.19
CA VAL A 139 44.29 -1.36 -1.73
C VAL A 139 44.10 -0.03 -2.47
N ASN A 140 43.47 -0.07 -3.63
CA ASN A 140 43.20 1.09 -4.49
C ASN A 140 41.70 1.41 -4.60
N VAL A 141 40.89 1.07 -3.59
CA VAL A 141 39.44 1.33 -3.60
C VAL A 141 39.09 2.82 -3.70
N ASP A 142 39.99 3.70 -3.26
CA ASP A 142 39.86 5.16 -3.36
C ASP A 142 40.12 5.68 -4.79
N ASP A 143 40.74 4.88 -5.66
CA ASP A 143 40.98 5.20 -7.08
C ASP A 143 39.79 4.79 -7.97
N ARG A 144 38.69 4.31 -7.39
CA ARG A 144 37.51 3.84 -8.14
C ARG A 144 36.81 4.96 -8.90
N PRO A 145 36.17 4.66 -10.05
CA PRO A 145 35.25 5.59 -10.67
C PRO A 145 34.05 5.87 -9.78
N ASP A 146 33.60 7.12 -9.75
CA ASP A 146 32.33 7.47 -9.14
C ASP A 146 31.19 6.74 -9.86
N LEU A 147 30.33 6.07 -9.09
CA LEU A 147 29.04 5.57 -9.58
C LEU A 147 27.99 6.64 -9.31
N PRO A 148 27.58 7.42 -10.33
CA PRO A 148 26.65 8.52 -10.12
C PRO A 148 25.28 7.97 -9.69
N LEU A 149 24.56 8.76 -8.89
CA LEU A 149 23.17 8.45 -8.51
C LEU A 149 22.28 8.25 -9.73
N PHE A 150 22.45 9.12 -10.73
CA PHE A 150 21.77 9.03 -12.02
C PHE A 150 22.76 8.52 -13.06
N PRO A 151 22.41 7.49 -13.85
CA PRO A 151 23.23 7.01 -14.95
C PRO A 151 23.71 8.15 -15.88
N ASP A 152 25.00 8.13 -16.21
CA ASP A 152 25.62 9.15 -17.05
C ASP A 152 25.47 8.82 -18.54
N CYS A 153 24.50 9.48 -19.18
CA CYS A 153 24.25 9.36 -20.61
C CYS A 153 25.26 10.10 -21.51
N THR A 154 26.38 10.58 -20.97
CA THR A 154 27.47 11.22 -21.74
C THR A 154 28.72 10.35 -21.89
N THR A 155 28.76 9.20 -21.21
CA THR A 155 29.88 8.25 -21.24
C THR A 155 29.49 6.91 -21.88
N ASP A 156 30.42 6.31 -22.63
CA ASP A 156 30.26 4.98 -23.24
C ASP A 156 30.32 3.89 -22.15
N PRO A 157 29.46 2.86 -22.13
CA PRO A 157 28.58 2.41 -23.21
C PRO A 157 27.17 3.00 -23.25
N LEU A 158 26.74 3.80 -22.26
CA LEU A 158 25.36 4.28 -22.20
C LEU A 158 25.08 5.38 -23.24
N CYS A 159 26.02 6.31 -23.44
CA CYS A 159 25.92 7.40 -24.40
C CYS A 159 25.67 6.94 -25.86
N SER A 160 26.18 5.76 -26.22
CA SER A 160 25.98 5.16 -27.55
C SER A 160 24.78 4.20 -27.61
N ASN A 161 24.15 3.90 -26.46
CA ASN A 161 23.01 3.01 -26.35
C ASN A 161 21.68 3.77 -26.41
N ALA A 162 20.65 3.13 -26.98
CA ALA A 162 19.34 3.75 -27.14
C ALA A 162 18.61 4.04 -25.81
N VAL A 163 19.07 3.52 -24.66
CA VAL A 163 18.55 3.88 -23.34
C VAL A 163 18.64 5.38 -23.06
N CYS A 164 19.64 6.07 -23.62
CA CYS A 164 19.86 7.50 -23.46
C CYS A 164 19.15 8.36 -24.52
N ASP A 165 18.45 7.76 -25.48
CA ASP A 165 17.65 8.49 -26.46
C ASP A 165 16.26 8.79 -25.90
N THR A 166 16.07 10.00 -25.39
CA THR A 166 14.81 10.46 -24.79
C THR A 166 13.66 10.61 -25.80
N SER A 167 13.92 10.47 -27.10
CA SER A 167 12.88 10.47 -28.13
C SER A 167 12.18 9.11 -28.30
N LEU A 168 12.75 8.04 -27.72
CA LEU A 168 12.20 6.69 -27.80
C LEU A 168 11.25 6.37 -26.64
N PRO A 169 10.21 5.54 -26.88
CA PRO A 169 9.38 4.97 -25.82
C PRO A 169 10.20 4.26 -24.74
N HIS A 170 9.81 4.39 -23.47
CA HIS A 170 10.53 3.85 -22.31
C HIS A 170 10.85 2.34 -22.43
N HIS A 171 9.94 1.54 -22.96
CA HIS A 171 10.17 0.10 -23.12
C HIS A 171 11.27 -0.23 -24.14
N LEU A 172 11.41 0.54 -25.23
CA LEU A 172 12.50 0.35 -26.20
C LEU A 172 13.85 0.74 -25.61
N ARG A 173 13.87 1.82 -24.83
CA ARG A 173 15.03 2.26 -24.05
C ARG A 173 15.47 1.17 -23.06
N ALA A 174 14.52 0.58 -22.34
CA ALA A 174 14.77 -0.52 -21.42
C ALA A 174 15.28 -1.79 -22.12
N HIS A 175 14.69 -2.19 -23.24
CA HIS A 175 15.21 -3.31 -24.05
C HIS A 175 16.67 -3.08 -24.48
N ALA A 176 17.01 -1.87 -24.91
CA ALA A 176 18.38 -1.53 -25.28
C ALA A 176 19.34 -1.61 -24.09
N LEU A 177 18.90 -1.21 -22.90
CA LEU A 177 19.67 -1.36 -21.67
C LEU A 177 19.90 -2.83 -21.30
N ILE A 178 18.83 -3.64 -21.24
CA ILE A 178 18.92 -5.05 -20.85
C ILE A 178 19.74 -5.87 -21.86
N SER A 179 19.77 -5.46 -23.14
CA SER A 179 20.66 -6.08 -24.14
C SER A 179 22.16 -5.89 -23.84
N LEU A 180 22.53 -4.90 -23.01
CA LEU A 180 23.90 -4.73 -22.56
C LEU A 180 24.25 -5.65 -21.39
N PHE A 181 23.27 -6.15 -20.64
CA PHE A 181 23.52 -6.98 -19.45
C PHE A 181 23.98 -8.37 -19.89
N ASN A 182 24.99 -8.91 -19.21
CA ASN A 182 25.29 -10.33 -19.34
C ASN A 182 24.37 -11.15 -18.44
N LEU A 183 24.33 -12.48 -18.64
CA LEU A 183 23.45 -13.36 -17.88
C LEU A 183 23.64 -13.25 -16.36
N THR A 184 24.88 -13.16 -15.87
CA THR A 184 25.17 -13.00 -14.43
C THR A 184 24.51 -11.74 -13.88
N GLU A 185 24.64 -10.62 -14.59
CA GLU A 185 24.01 -9.35 -14.21
C GLU A 185 22.49 -9.44 -14.26
N LYS A 186 21.93 -10.11 -15.29
CA LYS A 186 20.48 -10.32 -15.39
C LYS A 186 19.95 -11.08 -14.18
N LEU A 187 20.57 -12.20 -13.80
CA LEU A 187 20.15 -13.02 -12.67
C LEU A 187 20.23 -12.25 -11.35
N ASN A 188 21.33 -11.52 -11.12
CA ASN A 188 21.51 -10.77 -9.88
C ASN A 188 20.64 -9.49 -9.79
N ASN A 189 20.06 -9.00 -10.89
CA ASN A 189 19.16 -7.84 -10.89
C ASN A 189 17.67 -8.22 -10.88
N TYR A 190 17.33 -9.51 -10.71
CA TYR A 190 15.94 -10.00 -10.51
C TYR A 190 15.47 -9.94 -9.06
N VAL A 191 16.30 -9.43 -8.14
CA VAL A 191 16.02 -9.37 -6.71
C VAL A 191 15.90 -7.93 -6.21
N ASN A 192 15.22 -7.70 -5.09
CA ASN A 192 15.00 -6.35 -4.56
C ASN A 192 16.30 -5.61 -4.23
N THR A 193 17.29 -6.29 -3.63
CA THR A 193 18.62 -5.74 -3.41
C THR A 193 19.49 -5.95 -4.65
N ALA A 194 19.20 -5.19 -5.71
CA ALA A 194 19.87 -5.34 -6.99
C ALA A 194 21.25 -4.68 -6.95
N PRO A 195 22.35 -5.37 -7.30
CA PRO A 195 23.70 -4.81 -7.28
C PRO A 195 23.95 -3.83 -8.44
N GLY A 196 22.98 -3.64 -9.33
CA GLY A 196 23.13 -2.84 -10.53
C GLY A 196 24.09 -3.49 -11.51
N VAL A 197 24.75 -2.66 -12.33
CA VAL A 197 25.78 -3.09 -13.28
C VAL A 197 26.90 -2.05 -13.31
N PRO A 198 27.86 -2.11 -12.38
CA PRO A 198 28.88 -1.07 -12.23
C PRO A 198 29.73 -0.83 -13.50
N ARG A 199 29.97 -1.85 -14.33
CA ARG A 199 30.68 -1.68 -15.61
C ARG A 199 29.92 -0.83 -16.64
N LEU A 200 28.60 -0.68 -16.47
CA LEU A 200 27.75 0.18 -17.27
C LEU A 200 27.49 1.53 -16.58
N GLY A 201 28.10 1.80 -15.42
CA GLY A 201 27.82 2.99 -14.62
C GLY A 201 26.47 2.94 -13.90
N LEU A 202 25.87 1.76 -13.75
CA LEU A 202 24.62 1.57 -13.00
C LEU A 202 24.95 1.16 -11.57
N ARG A 203 24.59 2.02 -10.62
CA ARG A 203 24.73 1.74 -9.18
C ARG A 203 23.73 0.68 -8.70
N PRO A 204 23.96 0.09 -7.51
CA PRO A 204 22.95 -0.70 -6.83
C PRO A 204 21.64 0.06 -6.65
N TYR A 205 20.53 -0.65 -6.80
CA TYR A 205 19.18 -0.14 -6.60
C TYR A 205 18.42 -1.06 -5.67
N GLU A 206 17.79 -0.49 -4.65
CA GLU A 206 16.90 -1.22 -3.75
C GLU A 206 15.45 -0.96 -4.15
N TRP A 207 14.75 -2.03 -4.53
CA TRP A 207 13.35 -1.99 -4.95
C TRP A 207 12.39 -1.93 -3.76
N TRP A 208 12.81 -2.41 -2.59
CA TRP A 208 12.02 -2.38 -1.36
C TRP A 208 12.16 -1.03 -0.65
N ASN A 209 11.22 -0.13 -0.94
CA ASN A 209 11.05 1.13 -0.22
C ASN A 209 9.61 1.21 0.29
N GLU A 210 9.42 1.65 1.53
CA GLU A 210 8.10 1.76 2.16
C GLU A 210 7.73 3.22 2.36
N ALA A 211 6.46 3.55 2.14
CA ALA A 211 5.98 4.92 2.24
C ALA A 211 4.51 5.01 2.70
N LEU A 212 4.07 4.07 3.53
CA LEU A 212 2.66 3.81 3.84
C LEU A 212 1.90 5.07 4.30
N HIS A 213 2.53 5.90 5.13
CA HIS A 213 1.95 7.14 5.66
C HIS A 213 3.05 8.21 5.89
N GLY A 214 4.04 8.23 5.00
CA GLY A 214 5.32 8.94 5.16
C GLY A 214 6.45 8.02 4.71
N LEU A 215 7.61 8.56 4.31
CA LEU A 215 8.78 7.71 4.01
C LEU A 215 9.13 6.90 5.27
N ALA A 216 9.19 5.58 5.13
CA ALA A 216 9.39 4.66 6.24
C ALA A 216 10.84 4.17 6.31
N ASP A 217 11.21 3.60 7.46
CA ASP A 217 12.43 2.80 7.55
C ASP A 217 12.27 1.49 6.76
N SER A 218 13.20 1.23 5.85
CA SER A 218 13.20 0.09 4.93
C SER A 218 14.60 -0.13 4.38
N PRO A 219 14.94 -1.29 3.79
CA PRO A 219 16.28 -1.49 3.22
C PRO A 219 16.68 -0.43 2.20
N GLY A 220 15.70 0.13 1.47
CA GLY A 220 15.93 1.14 0.44
C GLY A 220 16.06 2.57 0.95
N SER A 221 15.68 2.87 2.19
CA SER A 221 15.69 4.21 2.77
C SER A 221 16.77 4.36 3.85
N ARG A 222 17.40 5.55 3.92
CA ARG A 222 18.49 5.87 4.87
C ARG A 222 18.33 7.27 5.45
N PHE A 223 17.86 7.33 6.68
CA PHE A 223 17.81 8.56 7.45
C PHE A 223 19.20 8.93 7.99
N ALA A 224 19.49 10.22 8.08
CA ALA A 224 20.67 10.71 8.80
C ALA A 224 20.43 10.62 10.32
N ASP A 225 21.50 10.51 11.10
CA ASP A 225 21.38 10.50 12.58
C ASP A 225 20.83 11.84 13.12
N GLU A 226 21.20 12.95 12.48
CA GLU A 226 20.75 14.30 12.83
C GLU A 226 20.77 15.23 11.61
N GLY A 227 20.01 16.35 11.67
CA GLY A 227 20.03 17.40 10.65
C GLY A 227 19.24 17.05 9.39
N GLU A 228 19.73 17.49 8.22
CA GLU A 228 19.05 17.27 6.94
C GLU A 228 18.90 15.77 6.66
N PHE A 229 17.70 15.37 6.23
CA PHE A 229 17.33 13.98 5.95
C PHE A 229 17.33 13.04 7.17
N SER A 230 17.26 13.58 8.39
CA SER A 230 17.08 12.77 9.62
C SER A 230 15.63 12.36 9.90
N TYR A 231 14.67 12.93 9.15
CA TYR A 231 13.23 12.66 9.31
C TYR A 231 12.46 12.98 8.03
N SER A 232 11.22 12.53 7.97
CA SER A 232 10.20 12.91 6.98
C SER A 232 8.85 13.15 7.69
N THR A 233 7.88 13.73 6.99
CA THR A 233 6.53 13.91 7.56
C THR A 233 5.90 12.56 7.89
N SER A 234 5.37 12.42 9.11
CA SER A 234 4.65 11.22 9.58
C SER A 234 3.17 11.54 9.73
N PHE A 235 2.39 11.17 8.71
CA PHE A 235 0.94 11.28 8.71
C PHE A 235 0.30 10.24 9.65
N PRO A 236 -1.01 10.36 9.96
CA PRO A 236 -1.76 9.28 10.60
C PRO A 236 -1.73 7.99 9.76
N GLN A 237 -1.91 6.82 10.41
CA GLN A 237 -2.06 5.55 9.68
C GLN A 237 -3.23 5.61 8.68
N PRO A 238 -3.20 4.83 7.58
CA PRO A 238 -4.25 4.83 6.57
C PRO A 238 -5.66 4.65 7.12
N ILE A 239 -5.85 3.83 8.16
CA ILE A 239 -7.16 3.65 8.80
C ILE A 239 -7.74 4.95 9.38
N VAL A 240 -6.89 5.85 9.90
CA VAL A 240 -7.30 7.17 10.43
C VAL A 240 -7.56 8.14 9.28
N VAL A 241 -6.72 8.12 8.25
CA VAL A 241 -6.95 8.95 7.06
C VAL A 241 -8.27 8.55 6.37
N ALA A 242 -8.58 7.26 6.29
CA ALA A 242 -9.81 6.74 5.70
C ALA A 242 -11.06 7.19 6.47
N SER A 243 -11.02 7.26 7.81
CA SER A 243 -12.12 7.82 8.61
C SER A 243 -12.50 9.25 8.26
N ALA A 244 -11.63 10.01 7.58
CA ALA A 244 -11.98 11.34 7.12
C ALA A 244 -12.95 11.35 5.93
N PHE A 245 -13.01 10.26 5.14
CA PHE A 245 -13.77 10.17 3.88
C PHE A 245 -13.52 11.37 2.95
N ASP A 246 -12.25 11.79 2.87
CA ASP A 246 -11.77 12.94 2.09
C ASP A 246 -10.68 12.49 1.10
N ASP A 247 -11.11 12.12 -0.10
CA ASP A 247 -10.22 11.67 -1.18
C ASP A 247 -9.24 12.78 -1.60
N ASP A 248 -9.65 14.05 -1.55
CA ASP A 248 -8.77 15.19 -1.88
C ASP A 248 -7.64 15.35 -0.83
N MET A 249 -7.92 15.03 0.43
CA MET A 249 -6.90 14.94 1.49
C MET A 249 -5.94 13.77 1.27
N VAL A 250 -6.46 12.60 0.93
CA VAL A 250 -5.65 11.40 0.63
C VAL A 250 -4.70 11.66 -0.55
N GLU A 251 -5.18 12.30 -1.62
CA GLU A 251 -4.34 12.66 -2.77
C GLU A 251 -3.21 13.61 -2.36
N ARG A 252 -3.52 14.67 -1.59
CA ARG A 252 -2.51 15.61 -1.10
C ARG A 252 -1.45 14.92 -0.22
N ILE A 253 -1.85 13.97 0.62
CA ILE A 253 -0.92 13.15 1.41
C ILE A 253 0.02 12.38 0.46
N GLY A 254 -0.52 11.70 -0.55
CA GLY A 254 0.29 10.99 -1.56
C GLY A 254 1.26 11.92 -2.31
N GLN A 255 0.82 13.12 -2.69
CA GLN A 255 1.65 14.12 -3.36
C GLN A 255 2.81 14.59 -2.47
N THR A 256 2.55 14.84 -1.18
CA THR A 256 3.59 15.20 -0.20
C THR A 256 4.59 14.06 -0.04
N ILE A 257 4.12 12.84 0.23
CA ILE A 257 4.99 11.65 0.39
C ILE A 257 5.89 11.49 -0.84
N ALA A 258 5.33 11.50 -2.05
CA ALA A 258 6.13 11.34 -3.27
C ALA A 258 7.15 12.47 -3.48
N THR A 259 6.84 13.69 -3.04
CA THR A 259 7.75 14.83 -3.11
C THR A 259 8.93 14.67 -2.15
N GLU A 260 8.66 14.25 -0.91
CA GLU A 260 9.70 13.97 0.09
C GLU A 260 10.58 12.80 -0.33
N VAL A 261 9.98 11.70 -0.81
CA VAL A 261 10.70 10.55 -1.37
C VAL A 261 11.63 10.98 -2.51
N ARG A 262 11.20 11.89 -3.39
CA ARG A 262 12.07 12.40 -4.45
C ARG A 262 13.23 13.24 -3.92
N ALA A 263 13.01 14.05 -2.88
CA ALA A 263 14.09 14.77 -2.21
C ALA A 263 15.12 13.81 -1.59
N PHE A 264 14.66 12.77 -0.87
CA PHE A 264 15.54 11.73 -0.32
C PHE A 264 16.30 10.98 -1.41
N HIS A 265 15.62 10.62 -2.50
CA HIS A 265 16.24 9.96 -3.63
C HIS A 265 17.35 10.82 -4.26
N ASN A 266 17.08 12.10 -4.52
CA ASN A 266 18.05 13.04 -5.10
C ASN A 266 19.29 13.23 -4.21
N ALA A 267 19.16 13.00 -2.89
CA ALA A 267 20.27 12.97 -1.94
C ALA A 267 20.97 11.60 -1.83
N GLY A 268 20.54 10.60 -2.62
CA GLY A 268 21.07 9.24 -2.62
C GLY A 268 20.66 8.40 -1.39
N ARG A 269 19.54 8.76 -0.75
CA ARG A 269 19.07 8.20 0.52
C ARG A 269 17.82 7.34 0.42
N SER A 270 17.16 7.28 -0.74
CA SER A 270 16.04 6.38 -0.96
C SER A 270 15.96 5.88 -2.41
N GLY A 271 15.27 4.75 -2.63
CA GLY A 271 14.67 4.42 -3.91
C GLY A 271 13.42 5.26 -4.20
N ILE A 272 12.78 4.98 -5.34
CA ILE A 272 11.57 5.70 -5.85
C ILE A 272 10.50 4.72 -6.37
N THR A 273 10.62 3.46 -5.96
CA THR A 273 9.61 2.40 -6.15
C THR A 273 9.10 2.03 -4.77
N LEU A 274 7.81 2.23 -4.53
CA LEU A 274 7.20 2.21 -3.21
C LEU A 274 6.28 1.00 -3.07
N TYR A 275 6.48 0.20 -2.03
CA TYR A 275 5.58 -0.89 -1.63
C TYR A 275 4.36 -0.34 -0.89
N THR A 276 3.67 0.60 -1.53
CA THR A 276 2.55 1.38 -0.99
C THR A 276 1.61 1.73 -2.14
N PRO A 277 0.28 1.71 -1.96
CA PRO A 277 -0.48 1.49 -0.72
C PRO A 277 -0.84 0.03 -0.39
N ASN A 278 -1.15 -0.23 0.89
CA ASN A 278 -1.93 -1.41 1.28
C ASN A 278 -3.42 -1.11 1.05
N VAL A 279 -4.05 -1.85 0.13
CA VAL A 279 -5.45 -1.68 -0.28
C VAL A 279 -6.28 -2.93 -0.04
N ASN A 280 -5.74 -3.92 0.68
CA ASN A 280 -6.57 -4.96 1.24
C ASN A 280 -7.64 -4.31 2.14
N THR A 281 -8.79 -4.95 2.26
CA THR A 281 -9.85 -4.48 3.16
C THR A 281 -9.68 -5.11 4.55
N PHE A 282 -9.99 -4.37 5.60
CA PHE A 282 -9.99 -4.83 6.99
C PHE A 282 -11.19 -5.74 7.29
N ARG A 283 -11.26 -6.89 6.60
CA ARG A 283 -12.38 -7.82 6.65
C ARG A 283 -12.57 -8.46 8.03
N ASP A 284 -11.46 -8.84 8.66
CA ASP A 284 -11.47 -9.48 9.98
C ASP A 284 -10.92 -8.53 11.04
N PRO A 285 -11.69 -8.18 12.09
CA PRO A 285 -11.25 -7.18 13.06
C PRO A 285 -10.02 -7.60 13.86
N ARG A 286 -9.63 -8.89 13.86
CA ARG A 286 -8.44 -9.35 14.59
C ARG A 286 -7.13 -9.05 13.87
N TRP A 287 -7.18 -8.73 12.58
CA TRP A 287 -5.99 -8.62 11.75
C TRP A 287 -5.01 -7.56 12.26
N GLY A 288 -3.78 -7.97 12.53
CA GLY A 288 -2.71 -7.14 13.05
C GLY A 288 -2.26 -6.00 12.12
N ARG A 289 -2.53 -6.11 10.81
CA ARG A 289 -2.19 -5.08 9.82
C ARG A 289 -3.40 -4.31 9.31
N GLY A 290 -4.58 -4.49 9.90
CA GLY A 290 -5.78 -3.75 9.50
C GLY A 290 -5.62 -2.23 9.61
N MET A 291 -4.73 -1.74 10.48
CA MET A 291 -4.37 -0.32 10.59
C MET A 291 -3.78 0.28 9.30
N GLU A 292 -3.15 -0.55 8.46
CA GLU A 292 -2.51 -0.14 7.21
C GLU A 292 -3.53 0.07 6.08
N THR A 293 -4.81 -0.24 6.32
CA THR A 293 -5.84 -0.32 5.29
C THR A 293 -6.84 0.83 5.38
N PRO A 294 -7.58 1.12 4.29
CA PRO A 294 -8.67 2.08 4.32
C PRO A 294 -9.99 1.53 4.93
N GLY A 295 -9.92 0.47 5.74
CA GLY A 295 -11.08 -0.11 6.41
C GLY A 295 -11.76 -1.25 5.66
N GLU A 296 -13.02 -1.54 5.99
CA GLU A 296 -13.67 -2.81 5.60
C GLU A 296 -14.53 -2.75 4.33
N ASP A 297 -14.84 -1.56 3.82
CA ASP A 297 -15.72 -1.36 2.65
C ASP A 297 -14.92 -1.36 1.34
N PRO A 298 -15.27 -2.20 0.35
CA PRO A 298 -14.50 -2.30 -0.89
C PRO A 298 -14.60 -1.04 -1.75
N PHE A 299 -15.71 -0.30 -1.71
CA PHE A 299 -15.87 0.90 -2.52
C PHE A 299 -15.11 2.09 -1.93
N HIS A 300 -15.08 2.23 -0.61
CA HIS A 300 -14.22 3.20 0.06
C HIS A 300 -12.74 2.87 -0.17
N ALA A 301 -12.36 1.58 -0.12
CA ALA A 301 -11.00 1.15 -0.46
C ALA A 301 -10.62 1.49 -1.92
N GLN A 302 -11.55 1.39 -2.87
CA GLN A 302 -11.34 1.85 -4.25
C GLN A 302 -11.08 3.37 -4.31
N GLY A 303 -11.89 4.18 -3.63
CA GLY A 303 -11.70 5.64 -3.60
C GLY A 303 -10.38 6.06 -2.96
N TYR A 304 -10.02 5.45 -1.82
CA TYR A 304 -8.71 5.64 -1.19
C TYR A 304 -7.57 5.26 -2.14
N ALA A 305 -7.63 4.08 -2.78
CA ALA A 305 -6.63 3.62 -3.73
C ALA A 305 -6.48 4.62 -4.90
N ALA A 306 -7.59 5.09 -5.46
CA ALA A 306 -7.58 6.08 -6.54
C ALA A 306 -6.90 7.38 -6.11
N ALA A 307 -7.23 7.91 -4.93
CA ALA A 307 -6.67 9.15 -4.42
C ALA A 307 -5.17 9.04 -4.09
N ILE A 308 -4.76 8.03 -3.32
CA ILE A 308 -3.37 7.93 -2.84
C ILE A 308 -2.42 7.67 -4.01
N LEU A 309 -2.81 6.83 -4.96
CA LEU A 309 -2.01 6.52 -6.15
C LEU A 309 -1.90 7.71 -7.10
N SER A 310 -2.97 8.51 -7.24
CA SER A 310 -2.93 9.75 -8.02
C SER A 310 -1.90 10.73 -7.45
N GLY A 311 -1.78 10.79 -6.12
CA GLY A 311 -0.75 11.58 -5.45
C GLY A 311 0.66 10.99 -5.55
N LEU A 312 0.80 9.68 -5.32
CA LEU A 312 2.11 9.02 -5.31
C LEU A 312 2.78 8.99 -6.69
N GLU A 313 2.00 8.67 -7.72
CA GLU A 313 2.50 8.60 -9.10
C GLU A 313 2.39 9.93 -9.85
N ASP A 314 1.84 11.00 -9.25
CA ASP A 314 1.53 12.31 -9.84
C ASP A 314 2.38 12.62 -11.09
N LYS A 315 1.67 12.77 -12.22
CA LYS A 315 2.24 12.91 -13.56
C LYS A 315 2.22 14.34 -14.08
N SER A 316 1.89 15.32 -13.22
CA SER A 316 1.73 16.73 -13.59
C SER A 316 2.97 17.34 -14.25
N THR A 317 4.16 16.82 -13.97
CA THR A 317 5.43 17.26 -14.58
C THR A 317 5.78 16.54 -15.89
N GLY A 318 4.89 15.68 -16.41
CA GLY A 318 5.13 14.81 -17.56
C GLY A 318 5.84 13.49 -17.22
N TYR A 319 6.24 13.30 -15.96
CA TYR A 319 6.85 12.08 -15.43
C TYR A 319 6.11 11.65 -14.19
N LYS A 320 6.06 10.33 -13.93
CA LYS A 320 5.62 9.85 -12.63
C LYS A 320 6.60 10.33 -11.55
N LYS A 321 6.09 10.82 -10.41
CA LYS A 321 6.94 11.13 -9.27
C LYS A 321 7.61 9.87 -8.72
N THR A 322 6.82 8.84 -8.42
CA THR A 322 7.28 7.53 -7.95
C THR A 322 6.54 6.41 -8.68
N ILE A 323 7.00 5.17 -8.52
CA ILE A 323 6.20 3.99 -8.87
C ILE A 323 5.55 3.48 -7.59
N ALA A 324 4.23 3.50 -7.55
CA ALA A 324 3.47 2.91 -6.45
C ALA A 324 3.21 1.42 -6.71
N THR A 325 2.96 0.66 -5.64
CA THR A 325 2.72 -0.79 -5.67
C THR A 325 1.47 -1.12 -4.88
N CYS A 326 0.39 -1.49 -5.55
CA CYS A 326 -0.81 -1.95 -4.84
C CYS A 326 -0.55 -3.30 -4.19
N LYS A 327 -0.69 -3.37 -2.87
CA LYS A 327 -0.46 -4.59 -2.08
C LYS A 327 -1.64 -4.93 -1.16
N HIS A 328 -1.83 -6.19 -0.80
CA HIS A 328 -1.14 -7.40 -1.26
C HIS A 328 -2.14 -8.19 -2.12
N TYR A 329 -1.83 -8.34 -3.41
CA TYR A 329 -2.66 -8.98 -4.42
C TYR A 329 -2.56 -10.51 -4.30
N ALA A 330 -3.55 -11.22 -3.78
CA ALA A 330 -4.84 -10.77 -3.25
C ALA A 330 -5.26 -11.59 -2.02
N ALA A 331 -6.25 -11.07 -1.28
CA ALA A 331 -6.87 -11.74 -0.14
C ALA A 331 -5.93 -12.09 1.03
N ASN A 332 -4.94 -11.22 1.30
CA ASN A 332 -4.10 -11.28 2.49
C ASN A 332 -4.69 -10.36 3.57
N ASP A 333 -5.42 -10.94 4.54
CA ASP A 333 -6.21 -10.17 5.51
C ASP A 333 -6.22 -10.76 6.94
N PHE A 334 -5.22 -11.59 7.26
CA PHE A 334 -4.83 -12.00 8.61
C PHE A 334 -3.34 -12.40 8.60
N GLU A 335 -2.69 -12.43 9.77
CA GLU A 335 -1.28 -12.81 9.90
C GLU A 335 -1.11 -14.27 10.31
N ALA A 336 -1.80 -14.71 11.37
CA ALA A 336 -1.75 -16.08 11.88
C ALA A 336 -2.98 -16.45 12.72
N TRP A 337 -3.50 -17.66 12.49
CA TRP A 337 -4.58 -18.26 13.26
C TRP A 337 -4.38 -19.77 13.43
N GLY A 338 -4.06 -20.20 14.65
CA GLY A 338 -3.78 -21.61 14.92
C GLY A 338 -2.50 -22.08 14.23
N LEU A 339 -2.62 -23.02 13.30
CA LEU A 339 -1.48 -23.50 12.47
C LEU A 339 -1.42 -22.80 11.10
N ASP A 340 -2.48 -22.08 10.73
CA ASP A 340 -2.54 -21.32 9.49
C ASP A 340 -1.81 -19.99 9.71
N THR A 341 -0.88 -19.68 8.85
CA THR A 341 -0.15 -18.41 8.80
C THR A 341 -0.33 -17.81 7.41
N ARG A 342 -0.13 -16.51 7.27
CA ARG A 342 -0.11 -15.85 5.96
C ARG A 342 0.82 -16.54 4.95
N HIS A 343 1.88 -17.20 5.42
CA HIS A 343 2.88 -17.89 4.60
C HIS A 343 2.41 -19.22 4.03
N ASN A 344 1.50 -19.95 4.70
CA ASN A 344 1.06 -21.30 4.29
C ASN A 344 -0.44 -21.39 3.97
N PHE A 345 -1.21 -20.34 4.22
CA PHE A 345 -2.66 -20.40 4.12
C PHE A 345 -3.12 -20.45 2.65
N ASP A 346 -3.99 -21.42 2.33
CA ASP A 346 -4.72 -21.47 1.07
C ASP A 346 -6.15 -20.98 1.28
N ALA A 347 -6.42 -19.75 0.83
CA ALA A 347 -7.69 -19.08 1.00
C ALA A 347 -8.77 -19.70 0.09
N PRO A 348 -9.81 -20.36 0.67
CA PRO A 348 -10.91 -20.89 -0.12
C PRO A 348 -11.91 -19.77 -0.41
N ILE A 349 -11.90 -19.23 -1.62
CA ILE A 349 -12.72 -18.06 -2.01
C ILE A 349 -13.54 -18.37 -3.26
N THR A 350 -14.84 -18.14 -3.18
CA THR A 350 -15.72 -18.26 -4.35
C THR A 350 -15.41 -17.16 -5.38
N LEU A 351 -15.56 -17.44 -6.68
CA LEU A 351 -15.38 -16.40 -7.72
C LEU A 351 -16.29 -15.19 -7.51
N GLN A 352 -17.47 -15.41 -6.93
CA GLN A 352 -18.40 -14.34 -6.54
C GLN A 352 -17.74 -13.35 -5.58
N GLU A 353 -17.26 -13.83 -4.43
CA GLU A 353 -16.68 -12.96 -3.40
C GLU A 353 -15.29 -12.45 -3.78
N LEU A 354 -14.53 -13.24 -4.54
CA LEU A 354 -13.25 -12.83 -5.11
C LEU A 354 -13.41 -11.54 -5.92
N ASN A 355 -14.36 -11.49 -6.87
CA ASN A 355 -14.59 -10.28 -7.67
C ASN A 355 -15.39 -9.19 -6.92
N GLU A 356 -16.36 -9.56 -6.09
CA GLU A 356 -17.23 -8.61 -5.38
C GLU A 356 -16.50 -7.80 -4.31
N TYR A 357 -15.47 -8.38 -3.68
CA TYR A 357 -14.83 -7.82 -2.51
C TYR A 357 -13.31 -7.79 -2.61
N TYR A 358 -12.67 -8.96 -2.69
CA TYR A 358 -11.22 -9.08 -2.54
C TYR A 358 -10.41 -8.45 -3.67
N LEU A 359 -10.96 -8.42 -4.89
CA LEU A 359 -10.32 -7.84 -6.07
C LEU A 359 -10.79 -6.41 -6.38
N ALA A 360 -11.83 -5.91 -5.72
CA ALA A 360 -12.43 -4.61 -6.02
C ALA A 360 -11.42 -3.43 -5.98
N PRO A 361 -10.64 -3.22 -4.90
CA PRO A 361 -9.64 -2.14 -4.87
C PRO A 361 -8.51 -2.34 -5.90
N PHE A 362 -8.10 -3.59 -6.14
CA PHE A 362 -7.06 -3.91 -7.13
C PHE A 362 -7.50 -3.68 -8.57
N LYS A 363 -8.80 -3.83 -8.88
CA LYS A 363 -9.36 -3.43 -10.17
C LYS A 363 -9.12 -1.94 -10.41
N THR A 364 -9.37 -1.07 -9.42
CA THR A 364 -9.12 0.37 -9.54
C THR A 364 -7.64 0.69 -9.74
N CYS A 365 -6.74 -0.02 -9.03
CA CYS A 365 -5.30 0.09 -9.28
C CYS A 365 -4.93 -0.21 -10.74
N ALA A 366 -5.49 -1.28 -11.32
CA ALA A 366 -5.15 -1.74 -12.67
C ALA A 366 -5.83 -0.94 -13.77
N VAL A 367 -7.16 -0.81 -13.69
CA VAL A 367 -8.03 -0.29 -14.76
C VAL A 367 -8.08 1.23 -14.75
N ASP A 368 -8.33 1.83 -13.59
CA ASP A 368 -8.58 3.27 -13.51
C ASP A 368 -7.27 4.06 -13.56
N LEU A 369 -6.22 3.56 -12.89
CA LEU A 369 -4.96 4.28 -12.74
C LEU A 369 -3.77 3.70 -13.50
N ASN A 370 -3.86 2.44 -13.95
CA ASN A 370 -2.73 1.70 -14.53
C ASN A 370 -1.47 1.89 -13.68
N VAL A 371 -1.58 1.55 -12.38
CA VAL A 371 -0.48 1.66 -11.40
C VAL A 371 0.80 0.99 -11.91
N GLY A 372 1.97 1.52 -11.55
CA GLY A 372 3.23 0.99 -12.04
C GLY A 372 3.58 -0.41 -11.53
N SER A 373 3.07 -0.81 -10.37
CA SER A 373 3.41 -2.11 -9.78
C SER A 373 2.26 -2.74 -8.97
N PHE A 374 2.30 -4.07 -8.85
CA PHE A 374 1.50 -4.87 -7.91
C PHE A 374 2.43 -5.74 -7.07
N MET A 375 2.08 -5.98 -5.81
CA MET A 375 2.76 -6.97 -4.97
C MET A 375 1.88 -8.21 -4.83
N CYS A 376 2.36 -9.38 -5.26
CA CYS A 376 1.68 -10.64 -5.02
C CYS A 376 1.87 -11.08 -3.56
N SER A 377 0.81 -11.56 -2.90
CA SER A 377 0.82 -11.89 -1.47
C SER A 377 1.45 -13.26 -1.16
N TYR A 378 1.68 -13.50 0.14
CA TYR A 378 2.18 -14.76 0.68
C TYR A 378 1.24 -15.95 0.49
N ASN A 379 -0.06 -15.74 0.73
CA ASN A 379 -1.05 -16.81 0.76
C ASN A 379 -1.30 -17.43 -0.62
N ALA A 380 -1.90 -18.61 -0.64
CA ALA A 380 -2.54 -19.16 -1.81
C ALA A 380 -4.01 -18.72 -1.89
N VAL A 381 -4.58 -18.77 -3.10
CA VAL A 381 -6.03 -18.66 -3.33
C VAL A 381 -6.44 -19.84 -4.20
N ASN A 382 -7.37 -20.63 -3.69
CA ASN A 382 -7.93 -21.80 -4.37
C ASN A 382 -6.84 -22.74 -4.93
N GLY A 383 -5.88 -23.13 -4.09
CA GLY A 383 -4.84 -24.11 -4.35
C GLY A 383 -3.59 -23.60 -5.06
N HIS A 384 -3.46 -22.28 -5.26
CA HIS A 384 -2.34 -21.69 -6.01
C HIS A 384 -1.73 -20.51 -5.23
N PRO A 385 -0.46 -20.61 -4.79
CA PRO A 385 0.29 -19.50 -4.19
C PRO A 385 0.23 -18.26 -5.07
N LEU A 386 -0.04 -17.08 -4.50
CA LEU A 386 -0.37 -15.90 -5.30
C LEU A 386 0.72 -15.49 -6.29
N CYS A 387 1.98 -15.54 -5.86
CA CYS A 387 3.12 -15.26 -6.73
C CYS A 387 3.37 -16.30 -7.84
N ALA A 388 2.69 -17.45 -7.80
CA ALA A 388 2.65 -18.47 -8.87
C ALA A 388 1.27 -18.60 -9.53
N ASN A 389 0.31 -17.73 -9.18
CA ASN A 389 -1.08 -17.84 -9.62
C ASN A 389 -1.28 -17.20 -10.99
N ARG A 390 -1.12 -18.00 -12.06
CA ARG A 390 -1.30 -17.54 -13.43
C ARG A 390 -2.70 -16.97 -13.71
N PHE A 391 -3.74 -17.53 -13.09
CA PHE A 391 -5.10 -17.03 -13.29
C PHE A 391 -5.21 -15.58 -12.83
N LEU A 392 -4.72 -15.25 -11.62
CA LEU A 392 -4.79 -13.89 -11.10
C LEU A 392 -3.77 -12.96 -11.78
N LEU A 393 -2.51 -13.37 -11.93
CA LEU A 393 -1.45 -12.50 -12.45
C LEU A 393 -1.51 -12.28 -13.97
N ASN A 394 -1.94 -13.28 -14.75
CA ASN A 394 -2.06 -13.14 -16.21
C ASN A 394 -3.50 -13.00 -16.65
N ASP A 395 -4.36 -13.97 -16.36
CA ASP A 395 -5.69 -14.01 -16.98
C ASP A 395 -6.58 -12.86 -16.48
N VAL A 396 -6.53 -12.54 -15.18
CA VAL A 396 -7.26 -11.40 -14.58
C VAL A 396 -6.47 -10.10 -14.74
N LEU A 397 -5.30 -9.97 -14.12
CA LEU A 397 -4.59 -8.69 -14.06
C LEU A 397 -4.14 -8.18 -15.44
N ARG A 398 -3.37 -8.97 -16.20
CA ARG A 398 -2.84 -8.54 -17.51
C ARG A 398 -3.83 -8.74 -18.66
N GLY A 399 -4.68 -9.76 -18.58
CA GLY A 399 -5.68 -10.13 -19.58
C GLY A 399 -6.97 -9.34 -19.43
N HIS A 400 -7.75 -9.67 -18.41
CA HIS A 400 -9.09 -9.10 -18.17
C HIS A 400 -9.06 -7.61 -17.89
N TRP A 401 -8.18 -7.16 -16.98
CA TRP A 401 -8.03 -5.75 -16.63
C TRP A 401 -7.09 -4.98 -17.56
N ALA A 402 -6.57 -5.64 -18.61
CA ALA A 402 -5.71 -5.05 -19.63
C ALA A 402 -4.47 -4.29 -19.09
N TRP A 403 -3.96 -4.66 -17.91
CA TRP A 403 -2.78 -4.05 -17.28
C TRP A 403 -1.48 -4.47 -18.01
N THR A 404 -1.27 -3.87 -19.18
CA THR A 404 -0.32 -4.34 -20.20
C THR A 404 0.76 -3.33 -20.55
N ASN A 405 0.84 -2.20 -19.83
CA ASN A 405 1.94 -1.27 -20.02
C ASN A 405 3.28 -1.97 -19.78
N TYR A 406 4.19 -1.87 -20.75
CA TYR A 406 5.44 -2.64 -20.79
C TYR A 406 6.45 -2.27 -19.70
N THR A 407 6.23 -1.16 -18.98
CA THR A 407 7.05 -0.75 -17.83
C THR A 407 6.41 -1.10 -16.49
N ASN A 408 5.29 -1.83 -16.49
CA ASN A 408 4.59 -2.23 -15.28
C ASN A 408 5.02 -3.64 -14.85
N PHE A 409 5.32 -3.82 -13.57
CA PHE A 409 5.93 -5.04 -13.02
C PHE A 409 5.23 -5.57 -11.78
N VAL A 410 5.27 -6.88 -11.56
CA VAL A 410 4.81 -7.51 -10.31
C VAL A 410 6.01 -7.82 -9.43
N THR A 411 5.99 -7.40 -8.18
CA THR A 411 6.95 -7.85 -7.16
C THR A 411 6.33 -8.93 -6.28
N SER A 412 7.13 -9.86 -5.77
CA SER A 412 6.70 -10.67 -4.63
C SER A 412 6.68 -9.84 -3.35
N ASP A 413 5.81 -10.22 -2.42
CA ASP A 413 6.08 -9.95 -1.01
C ASP A 413 7.39 -10.64 -0.58
N CYS A 414 8.01 -10.18 0.49
CA CYS A 414 9.39 -10.51 0.81
C CYS A 414 9.52 -11.94 1.35
N ASP A 415 10.19 -12.79 0.57
CA ASP A 415 10.28 -14.25 0.66
C ASP A 415 9.01 -15.03 0.22
N ALA A 416 7.99 -14.38 -0.37
CA ALA A 416 6.78 -15.09 -0.83
C ALA A 416 7.06 -16.11 -1.94
N ILE A 417 8.09 -15.90 -2.77
CA ILE A 417 8.53 -16.92 -3.75
C ILE A 417 9.06 -18.16 -3.03
N ARG A 418 9.81 -17.99 -1.94
CA ARG A 418 10.33 -19.11 -1.15
C ARG A 418 9.20 -19.89 -0.46
N ASN A 419 8.18 -19.19 0.04
CA ASN A 419 7.02 -19.83 0.67
C ASN A 419 6.27 -20.79 -0.29
N ILE A 420 6.36 -20.61 -1.61
CA ILE A 420 5.79 -21.56 -2.61
C ILE A 420 6.31 -22.98 -2.37
N HIS A 421 7.58 -23.13 -2.00
CA HIS A 421 8.21 -24.42 -1.70
C HIS A 421 8.14 -24.74 -0.19
N ASP A 422 8.67 -23.85 0.65
CA ASP A 422 8.91 -24.14 2.07
C ASP A 422 7.60 -24.30 2.87
N ASP A 423 6.56 -23.53 2.55
CA ASP A 423 5.34 -23.42 3.36
C ASP A 423 4.11 -23.99 2.66
N HIS A 424 3.96 -23.72 1.35
CA HIS A 424 2.85 -24.23 0.54
C HIS A 424 3.08 -25.63 0.00
N HIS A 425 4.35 -26.07 -0.07
CA HIS A 425 4.74 -27.35 -0.69
C HIS A 425 4.16 -27.53 -2.11
N TYR A 426 4.05 -26.43 -2.85
CA TYR A 426 3.49 -26.42 -4.21
C TYR A 426 4.47 -26.98 -5.24
N VAL A 427 5.77 -26.90 -4.94
CA VAL A 427 6.90 -27.44 -5.70
C VAL A 427 7.93 -28.03 -4.73
N GLU A 428 8.93 -28.76 -5.23
CA GLU A 428 9.87 -29.54 -4.40
C GLU A 428 11.17 -28.79 -4.09
N THR A 429 11.45 -27.67 -4.76
CA THR A 429 12.68 -26.89 -4.57
C THR A 429 12.48 -25.39 -4.76
N ASP A 430 13.35 -24.57 -4.15
CA ASP A 430 13.37 -23.12 -4.36
C ASP A 430 13.61 -22.71 -5.83
N ALA A 431 14.36 -23.52 -6.58
CA ALA A 431 14.59 -23.30 -8.01
C ALA A 431 13.29 -23.46 -8.82
N GLU A 432 12.50 -24.49 -8.51
CA GLU A 432 11.18 -24.67 -9.11
C GLU A 432 10.22 -23.54 -8.69
N ALA A 433 10.29 -23.09 -7.44
CA ALA A 433 9.49 -21.97 -6.94
C ALA A 433 9.76 -20.67 -7.71
N ALA A 434 11.03 -20.29 -7.87
CA ALA A 434 11.42 -19.13 -8.68
C ALA A 434 10.98 -19.29 -10.15
N ALA A 435 11.07 -20.50 -10.71
CA ALA A 435 10.66 -20.76 -12.09
C ALA A 435 9.15 -20.61 -12.30
N VAL A 436 8.32 -21.18 -11.41
CA VAL A 436 6.85 -21.06 -11.54
C VAL A 436 6.39 -19.63 -11.28
N ALA A 437 7.04 -18.90 -10.37
CA ALA A 437 6.72 -17.50 -10.08
C ALA A 437 7.03 -16.58 -11.28
N LEU A 438 8.23 -16.67 -11.85
CA LEU A 438 8.62 -15.89 -13.03
C LEU A 438 7.65 -16.15 -14.21
N LYS A 439 7.33 -17.42 -14.46
CA LYS A 439 6.42 -17.81 -15.55
C LYS A 439 4.96 -17.41 -15.29
N ALA A 440 4.55 -17.34 -14.03
CA ALA A 440 3.24 -16.82 -13.64
C ALA A 440 3.14 -15.29 -13.77
N GLY A 441 4.27 -14.59 -13.90
CA GLY A 441 4.33 -13.15 -14.14
C GLY A 441 4.83 -12.33 -12.97
N THR A 442 5.47 -12.95 -11.97
CA THR A 442 6.20 -12.25 -10.90
C THR A 442 7.56 -11.79 -11.45
N ASP A 443 7.70 -10.48 -11.63
CA ASP A 443 8.83 -9.85 -12.33
C ASP A 443 10.01 -9.51 -11.39
N LEU A 444 9.79 -9.48 -10.07
CA LEU A 444 10.81 -9.21 -9.06
C LEU A 444 10.66 -10.14 -7.86
N GLN A 445 11.76 -10.73 -7.41
CA GLN A 445 11.84 -11.51 -6.19
C GLN A 445 12.27 -10.58 -5.03
N CYS A 446 11.35 -10.22 -4.14
CA CYS A 446 11.75 -9.62 -2.86
C CYS A 446 12.25 -10.72 -1.93
N ASN A 447 13.44 -10.54 -1.38
CA ASN A 447 14.03 -11.39 -0.35
C ASN A 447 14.31 -10.56 0.90
N ALA A 448 14.07 -11.13 2.09
CA ALA A 448 14.44 -10.46 3.35
C ALA A 448 15.97 -10.41 3.56
N GLY A 449 16.72 -11.28 2.86
CA GLY A 449 18.18 -11.29 2.81
C GLY A 449 18.72 -11.11 1.38
N PRO A 450 20.01 -10.80 1.22
CA PRO A 450 20.60 -10.58 -0.10
C PRO A 450 20.77 -11.90 -0.87
N GLY A 451 20.77 -11.81 -2.20
CA GLY A 451 21.16 -12.90 -3.10
C GLY A 451 20.08 -13.37 -4.06
N ALA A 452 20.51 -14.05 -5.12
CA ALA A 452 19.70 -14.49 -6.26
C ALA A 452 19.80 -16.00 -6.51
N ASP A 453 19.99 -16.78 -5.43
CA ASP A 453 20.31 -18.21 -5.49
C ASP A 453 19.23 -19.01 -6.22
N SER A 454 17.96 -18.79 -5.90
CA SER A 454 16.82 -19.55 -6.43
C SER A 454 16.66 -19.38 -7.94
N ILE A 455 16.68 -18.14 -8.45
CA ILE A 455 16.55 -17.89 -9.90
C ILE A 455 17.79 -18.35 -10.68
N THR A 456 18.98 -18.24 -10.08
CA THR A 456 20.22 -18.75 -10.66
C THR A 456 20.16 -20.27 -10.81
N ALA A 457 19.76 -20.98 -9.75
CA ALA A 457 19.57 -22.42 -9.78
C ALA A 457 18.49 -22.83 -10.80
N ALA A 458 17.39 -22.08 -10.90
CA ALA A 458 16.34 -22.33 -11.88
C ALA A 458 16.86 -22.26 -13.32
N TYR A 459 17.69 -21.27 -13.64
CA TYR A 459 18.30 -21.14 -14.97
C TYR A 459 19.28 -22.29 -15.24
N GLU A 460 20.15 -22.63 -14.28
CA GLU A 460 21.14 -23.70 -14.43
C GLU A 460 20.50 -25.08 -14.64
N GLN A 461 19.33 -25.31 -14.04
CA GLN A 461 18.53 -26.51 -14.23
C GLN A 461 17.69 -26.50 -15.53
N GLY A 462 17.72 -25.39 -16.30
CA GLY A 462 16.93 -25.22 -17.51
C GLY A 462 15.43 -25.05 -17.27
N LEU A 463 15.04 -24.67 -16.04
CA LEU A 463 13.65 -24.40 -15.67
C LEU A 463 13.17 -23.05 -16.19
N VAL A 464 14.06 -22.08 -16.37
CA VAL A 464 13.78 -20.77 -16.97
C VAL A 464 14.76 -20.46 -18.09
N THR A 465 14.36 -19.57 -18.99
CA THR A 465 15.17 -19.09 -20.11
C THR A 465 15.61 -17.65 -19.88
N GLU A 466 16.70 -17.25 -20.53
CA GLU A 466 17.16 -15.85 -20.50
C GLU A 466 16.11 -14.88 -21.05
N GLY A 467 15.29 -15.30 -22.02
CA GLY A 467 14.21 -14.45 -22.57
C GLY A 467 13.05 -14.21 -21.61
N GLU A 468 12.72 -15.18 -20.75
CA GLU A 468 11.74 -14.98 -19.68
C GLU A 468 12.27 -13.97 -18.64
N LEU A 469 13.56 -14.08 -18.28
CA LEU A 469 14.24 -13.13 -17.40
C LEU A 469 14.33 -11.73 -18.02
N ASP A 470 14.65 -11.62 -19.31
CA ASP A 470 14.69 -10.34 -20.03
C ASP A 470 13.35 -9.61 -19.98
N THR A 471 12.24 -10.35 -20.05
CA THR A 471 10.90 -9.75 -19.97
C THR A 471 10.67 -9.08 -18.61
N ALA A 472 11.03 -9.75 -17.52
CA ALA A 472 10.94 -9.21 -16.17
C ALA A 472 11.85 -7.98 -15.99
N LEU A 473 13.11 -8.09 -16.41
CA LEU A 473 14.09 -7.00 -16.28
C LEU A 473 13.74 -5.77 -17.13
N VAL A 474 13.14 -5.95 -18.31
CA VAL A 474 12.67 -4.84 -19.14
C VAL A 474 11.53 -4.09 -18.46
N ARG A 475 10.62 -4.79 -17.78
CA ARG A 475 9.55 -4.15 -16.98
C ARG A 475 10.14 -3.37 -15.81
N LEU A 476 11.04 -4.00 -15.06
CA LEU A 476 11.71 -3.39 -13.91
C LEU A 476 12.48 -2.14 -14.34
N TRP A 477 13.53 -2.28 -15.15
CA TRP A 477 14.35 -1.15 -15.55
C TRP A 477 13.59 -0.14 -16.42
N GLY A 478 12.58 -0.59 -17.17
CA GLY A 478 11.65 0.29 -17.88
C GLY A 478 10.82 1.17 -16.96
N SER A 479 10.46 0.68 -15.77
CA SER A 479 9.80 1.51 -14.75
C SER A 479 10.73 2.65 -14.29
N LEU A 480 12.02 2.37 -14.09
CA LEU A 480 12.99 3.41 -13.73
C LEU A 480 13.26 4.38 -14.88
N VAL A 481 13.34 3.89 -16.12
CA VAL A 481 13.39 4.76 -17.30
C VAL A 481 12.18 5.70 -17.33
N SER A 482 10.99 5.21 -16.99
CA SER A 482 9.77 6.02 -16.96
C SER A 482 9.74 7.12 -15.88
N LEU A 483 10.57 6.98 -14.84
CA LEU A 483 10.79 7.99 -13.80
C LEU A 483 11.85 9.02 -14.22
N GLY A 484 12.43 8.85 -15.41
CA GLY A 484 13.44 9.72 -15.99
C GLY A 484 14.82 9.59 -15.37
N ILE A 485 15.19 8.44 -14.77
CA ILE A 485 16.53 8.28 -14.14
C ILE A 485 17.69 8.33 -15.16
N PHE A 486 17.41 8.12 -16.44
CA PHE A 486 18.40 8.24 -17.53
C PHE A 486 18.34 9.60 -18.25
N ASP A 487 17.39 10.46 -17.91
CA ASP A 487 17.15 11.70 -18.66
C ASP A 487 18.05 12.84 -18.16
N PRO A 488 18.48 13.77 -19.02
CA PRO A 488 19.28 14.92 -18.62
C PRO A 488 18.62 15.76 -17.51
N ALA A 489 19.41 16.27 -16.57
CA ALA A 489 18.87 17.00 -15.41
C ALA A 489 18.07 18.26 -15.77
N ASP A 490 18.42 18.93 -16.88
CA ASP A 490 17.69 20.09 -17.41
C ASP A 490 16.34 19.73 -18.04
N GLN A 491 16.10 18.44 -18.32
CA GLN A 491 14.83 17.90 -18.84
C GLN A 491 14.04 17.14 -17.76
N GLN A 492 14.57 17.05 -16.53
CA GLN A 492 13.98 16.28 -15.44
C GLN A 492 13.65 17.18 -14.23
N PRO A 493 12.45 17.77 -14.18
CA PRO A 493 12.10 18.78 -13.18
C PRO A 493 12.05 18.23 -11.74
N LEU A 494 11.93 16.91 -11.56
CA LEU A 494 11.85 16.28 -10.25
C LEU A 494 13.23 16.04 -9.62
N ARG A 495 14.33 16.22 -10.37
CA ARG A 495 15.71 16.07 -9.87
C ARG A 495 16.22 17.27 -9.08
N SER A 496 15.51 18.39 -9.12
CA SER A 496 15.87 19.60 -8.37
C SER A 496 15.31 19.64 -6.96
N LEU A 497 14.41 18.71 -6.58
CA LEU A 497 13.84 18.64 -5.24
C LEU A 497 14.94 18.32 -4.23
N GLY A 498 15.11 19.18 -3.23
CA GLY A 498 16.04 19.01 -2.12
C GLY A 498 15.35 18.96 -0.75
N TRP A 499 16.15 19.07 0.30
CA TRP A 499 15.70 19.01 1.70
C TRP A 499 14.62 20.06 2.04
N GLU A 500 14.64 21.21 1.37
CA GLU A 500 13.64 22.27 1.54
C GLU A 500 12.21 21.85 1.19
N ALA A 501 12.05 20.74 0.46
CA ALA A 501 10.75 20.15 0.13
C ALA A 501 10.26 19.13 1.19
N VAL A 502 11.06 18.81 2.21
CA VAL A 502 10.73 17.83 3.24
C VAL A 502 10.17 18.49 4.49
N ASN A 503 9.05 17.97 5.01
CA ASN A 503 8.42 18.42 6.24
C ASN A 503 8.15 19.94 6.26
N THR A 504 7.65 20.46 5.14
CA THR A 504 7.27 21.88 5.03
C THR A 504 6.16 22.23 6.03
N PRO A 505 5.95 23.50 6.38
CA PRO A 505 4.83 23.91 7.22
C PRO A 505 3.47 23.41 6.71
N GLU A 506 3.27 23.34 5.39
CA GLU A 506 2.06 22.82 4.78
C GLU A 506 1.93 21.30 4.96
N ALA A 507 3.02 20.55 4.87
CA ALA A 507 3.04 19.11 5.16
C ALA A 507 2.70 18.82 6.63
N GLN A 508 3.28 19.61 7.54
CA GLN A 508 2.99 19.54 8.98
C GLN A 508 1.52 19.85 9.29
N GLN A 509 0.99 20.90 8.65
CA GLN A 509 -0.42 21.26 8.77
C GLN A 509 -1.33 20.16 8.24
N LEU A 510 -0.99 19.57 7.07
CA LEU A 510 -1.74 18.46 6.50
C LEU A 510 -1.76 17.22 7.41
N ALA A 511 -0.64 16.90 8.08
CA ALA A 511 -0.57 15.80 9.05
C ALA A 511 -1.47 16.06 10.27
N TYR A 512 -1.51 17.30 10.78
CA TYR A 512 -2.45 17.71 11.82
C TYR A 512 -3.91 17.65 11.33
N ASP A 513 -4.21 18.22 10.16
CA ASP A 513 -5.55 18.25 9.59
C ASP A 513 -6.09 16.83 9.38
N ALA A 514 -5.24 15.90 8.93
CA ALA A 514 -5.60 14.50 8.77
C ALA A 514 -5.92 13.81 10.12
N ALA A 515 -5.17 14.12 11.18
CA ALA A 515 -5.43 13.59 12.52
C ALA A 515 -6.77 14.10 13.09
N VAL A 516 -7.08 15.39 12.88
CA VAL A 516 -8.36 15.99 13.28
C VAL A 516 -9.50 15.42 12.45
N ALA A 517 -9.37 15.43 11.12
CA ALA A 517 -10.41 15.02 10.20
C ALA A 517 -10.76 13.53 10.32
N GLY A 518 -9.76 12.70 10.65
CA GLY A 518 -9.88 11.26 10.85
C GLY A 518 -10.30 10.83 12.26
N SER A 519 -10.20 11.69 13.26
CA SER A 519 -10.68 11.34 14.61
C SER A 519 -12.21 11.25 14.65
N VAL A 520 -12.73 10.21 15.32
CA VAL A 520 -14.16 9.88 15.34
C VAL A 520 -14.73 10.00 16.73
N LEU A 521 -15.65 10.95 16.92
CA LEU A 521 -16.42 11.07 18.16
C LEU A 521 -17.51 10.00 18.19
N ILE A 522 -17.35 8.98 19.02
CA ILE A 522 -18.26 7.82 19.12
C ILE A 522 -19.44 8.15 20.05
N LYS A 523 -19.17 8.74 21.21
CA LYS A 523 -20.18 9.13 22.20
C LYS A 523 -19.91 10.56 22.67
N ASN A 524 -20.98 11.33 22.89
CA ASN A 524 -20.92 12.62 23.56
C ASN A 524 -22.29 12.95 24.19
N ASP A 525 -22.35 13.02 25.52
CA ASP A 525 -23.56 13.40 26.27
C ASP A 525 -23.62 14.93 26.48
N ASP A 526 -23.42 15.70 25.40
CA ASP A 526 -23.26 17.16 25.40
C ASP A 526 -22.16 17.66 26.36
N PHE A 527 -21.15 16.82 26.62
CA PHE A 527 -20.07 17.12 27.55
C PHE A 527 -18.87 17.77 26.87
N LEU A 528 -18.55 17.33 25.66
CA LEU A 528 -17.55 17.96 24.80
C LEU A 528 -18.20 18.95 23.82
N PRO A 529 -17.51 20.05 23.44
CA PRO A 529 -16.16 20.42 23.88
C PRO A 529 -16.12 20.97 25.31
N LEU A 530 -14.96 20.83 25.97
CA LEU A 530 -14.73 21.40 27.30
C LEU A 530 -14.32 22.87 27.22
N ASP A 531 -14.84 23.67 28.14
CA ASP A 531 -14.27 24.99 28.43
C ASP A 531 -13.01 24.85 29.30
N ALA A 532 -11.89 25.43 28.86
CA ALA A 532 -10.63 25.47 29.62
C ALA A 532 -10.73 26.45 30.81
N ALA A 533 -11.54 26.12 31.82
CA ALA A 533 -11.63 26.88 33.05
C ALA A 533 -10.38 26.65 33.92
N LYS A 534 -9.73 27.73 34.37
CA LYS A 534 -8.48 27.68 35.15
C LYS A 534 -8.57 26.91 36.48
N GLU A 535 -9.78 26.69 36.98
CA GLU A 535 -10.02 26.02 38.26
C GLU A 535 -10.27 24.51 38.11
N THR A 536 -10.60 24.02 36.90
CA THR A 536 -10.86 22.60 36.65
C THR A 536 -9.59 21.79 36.78
N VAL A 537 -9.62 20.75 37.61
CA VAL A 537 -8.53 19.79 37.79
C VAL A 537 -8.78 18.58 36.90
N TYR A 538 -7.81 18.23 36.06
CA TYR A 538 -7.89 17.07 35.18
C TYR A 538 -7.00 15.92 35.67
N ALA A 539 -7.50 14.69 35.61
CA ALA A 539 -6.68 13.48 35.75
C ALA A 539 -6.53 12.82 34.38
N PHE A 540 -5.33 12.92 33.80
CA PHE A 540 -4.98 12.21 32.58
C PHE A 540 -4.43 10.84 32.98
N VAL A 541 -5.13 9.78 32.57
CA VAL A 541 -4.84 8.41 32.99
C VAL A 541 -4.67 7.52 31.77
N GLY A 542 -3.68 6.63 31.80
CA GLY A 542 -3.54 5.57 30.79
C GLY A 542 -2.27 5.67 29.93
N PRO A 543 -1.97 4.61 29.15
CA PRO A 543 -0.76 4.51 28.36
C PRO A 543 -0.68 5.48 27.18
N GLY A 544 -1.83 5.94 26.67
CA GLY A 544 -1.88 6.87 25.53
C GLY A 544 -1.49 8.31 25.86
N VAL A 545 -1.49 8.70 27.14
CA VAL A 545 -1.26 10.10 27.55
C VAL A 545 0.14 10.60 27.17
N ASN A 546 1.16 9.74 27.28
CA ASN A 546 2.54 10.08 26.94
C ASN A 546 3.10 9.18 25.81
N ALA A 547 2.21 8.73 24.91
CA ALA A 547 2.56 7.97 23.74
C ALA A 547 3.45 8.79 22.79
N THR A 548 4.52 8.19 22.27
CA THR A 548 5.46 8.81 21.33
C THR A 548 5.40 8.03 20.01
N ALA A 549 6.38 7.16 19.74
CA ALA A 549 6.40 6.32 18.54
C ALA A 549 5.11 5.52 18.33
N GLN A 550 4.41 5.16 19.42
CA GLN A 550 3.09 4.51 19.34
C GLN A 550 2.07 5.29 18.52
N MET A 551 2.13 6.63 18.45
CA MET A 551 1.17 7.42 17.65
C MET A 551 1.39 7.28 16.15
N GLN A 552 2.55 6.78 15.70
CA GLN A 552 2.87 6.59 14.30
C GLN A 552 2.37 5.24 13.76
N GLY A 553 2.20 4.22 14.61
CA GLY A 553 1.96 2.84 14.17
C GLY A 553 3.18 2.23 13.46
N ILE A 554 2.95 1.32 12.52
CA ILE A 554 3.98 0.54 11.80
C ILE A 554 4.27 1.09 10.39
N TYR A 555 5.36 0.63 9.76
CA TYR A 555 5.84 1.19 8.49
C TYR A 555 6.03 2.72 8.55
N SER A 556 6.66 3.17 9.63
CA SER A 556 6.97 4.57 9.90
C SER A 556 8.48 4.82 9.86
N GLY A 557 8.87 6.02 9.44
CA GLY A 557 10.23 6.54 9.58
C GLY A 557 10.33 7.49 10.78
N PRO A 558 11.53 7.99 11.10
CA PRO A 558 11.69 9.04 12.09
C PRO A 558 10.84 10.26 11.74
N ALA A 559 9.98 10.68 12.68
CA ALA A 559 9.21 11.92 12.57
C ALA A 559 10.04 13.13 13.01
N PRO A 560 9.79 14.34 12.46
CA PRO A 560 10.45 15.58 12.88
C PRO A 560 10.21 15.92 14.36
N TYR A 561 9.03 15.54 14.85
CA TYR A 561 8.58 15.68 16.21
C TYR A 561 7.41 14.73 16.42
N VAL A 562 7.07 14.49 17.68
CA VAL A 562 5.86 13.77 18.06
C VAL A 562 5.26 14.47 19.28
N ILE A 563 4.12 15.14 19.10
CA ILE A 563 3.47 15.89 20.19
C ILE A 563 2.55 14.95 20.96
N THR A 564 2.96 14.56 22.17
CA THR A 564 2.16 13.70 23.05
C THR A 564 0.95 14.44 23.61
N PRO A 565 -0.15 13.75 23.97
CA PRO A 565 -1.26 14.40 24.66
C PRO A 565 -0.85 15.12 25.96
N HIS A 566 0.12 14.56 26.69
CA HIS A 566 0.75 15.21 27.85
C HIS A 566 1.41 16.55 27.48
N ALA A 567 2.21 16.58 26.41
CA ALA A 567 2.86 17.80 25.95
C ALA A 567 1.84 18.86 25.51
N ALA A 568 0.81 18.44 24.76
CA ALA A 568 -0.29 19.31 24.31
C ALA A 568 -1.12 19.87 25.49
N ALA A 569 -1.34 19.08 26.55
CA ALA A 569 -1.99 19.52 27.78
C ALA A 569 -1.13 20.55 28.56
N ALA A 570 0.19 20.33 28.61
CA ALA A 570 1.13 21.25 29.25
C ALA A 570 1.24 22.59 28.49
N GLU A 571 1.25 22.55 27.15
CA GLU A 571 1.24 23.75 26.29
C GLU A 571 -0.01 24.61 26.53
N ARG A 572 -1.17 23.96 26.72
CA ARG A 572 -2.43 24.61 27.10
C ARG A 572 -2.47 25.11 28.55
N GLN A 573 -1.43 24.86 29.35
CA GLN A 573 -1.34 25.24 30.76
C GLN A 573 -2.52 24.70 31.60
N LEU A 574 -2.99 23.49 31.28
CA LEU A 574 -4.05 22.85 32.04
C LEU A 574 -3.57 22.54 33.47
N ASN A 575 -4.49 22.58 34.44
CA ASN A 575 -4.22 22.06 35.78
C ASN A 575 -4.49 20.56 35.79
N PHE A 576 -3.46 19.75 35.48
CA PHE A 576 -3.61 18.32 35.35
C PHE A 576 -2.55 17.50 36.09
N SER A 577 -2.91 16.26 36.39
CA SER A 577 -1.98 15.21 36.81
C SER A 577 -1.96 14.10 35.76
N PHE A 578 -0.80 13.44 35.61
CA PHE A 578 -0.65 12.29 34.73
C PHE A 578 -0.29 11.05 35.52
N HIS A 579 -1.04 9.97 35.30
CA HIS A 579 -0.75 8.65 35.84
C HIS A 579 -0.90 7.58 34.77
N LEU A 580 0.15 6.76 34.58
CA LEU A 580 0.14 5.70 33.58
C LEU A 580 -1.01 4.69 33.81
N GLY A 581 -1.28 4.32 35.06
CA GLY A 581 -2.25 3.29 35.39
C GLY A 581 -1.74 1.88 35.01
N SER A 582 -1.82 1.54 33.73
CA SER A 582 -1.32 0.28 33.16
C SER A 582 -0.61 0.50 31.82
N ARG A 583 0.27 -0.41 31.44
CA ARG A 583 0.78 -0.49 30.05
C ARG A 583 -0.27 -1.15 29.14
N VAL A 584 -0.15 -0.95 27.82
CA VAL A 584 -1.05 -1.57 26.82
C VAL A 584 -1.02 -3.09 26.92
N ASN A 585 0.16 -3.70 26.74
CA ASN A 585 0.38 -5.13 26.91
C ASN A 585 0.94 -5.49 28.30
N GLY A 586 0.48 -4.77 29.33
CA GLY A 586 0.92 -4.96 30.71
C GLY A 586 0.18 -6.11 31.41
N THR A 587 0.73 -6.57 32.53
CA THR A 587 0.03 -7.44 33.49
C THR A 587 -0.11 -6.77 34.86
N ASP A 588 0.33 -5.51 34.99
CA ASP A 588 0.34 -4.76 36.23
C ASP A 588 -1.01 -4.10 36.52
N CYS A 589 -1.55 -4.40 37.70
CA CYS A 589 -2.84 -3.88 38.16
C CYS A 589 -2.69 -2.85 39.29
N SER A 590 -1.57 -2.12 39.33
CA SER A 590 -1.25 -1.17 40.41
C SER A 590 -1.88 0.20 40.16
N PHE A 591 -3.19 0.31 40.44
CA PHE A 591 -3.99 1.49 40.05
C PHE A 591 -4.07 2.60 41.11
N ASP A 592 -3.60 2.37 42.33
CA ASP A 592 -3.83 3.26 43.48
C ASP A 592 -3.45 4.73 43.26
N ALA A 593 -2.39 5.00 42.50
CA ALA A 593 -1.97 6.36 42.18
C ALA A 593 -2.93 7.03 41.18
N ALA A 594 -3.33 6.31 40.13
CA ALA A 594 -4.27 6.78 39.13
C ALA A 594 -5.67 7.00 39.72
N ILE A 595 -6.14 6.07 40.55
CA ILE A 595 -7.45 6.17 41.23
C ILE A 595 -7.47 7.37 42.18
N ARG A 596 -6.41 7.58 42.98
CA ARG A 596 -6.33 8.77 43.87
C ARG A 596 -6.34 10.07 43.09
N ALA A 597 -5.57 10.15 42.01
CA ALA A 597 -5.56 11.34 41.16
C ALA A 597 -6.94 11.60 40.53
N ALA A 598 -7.63 10.55 40.09
CA ALA A 598 -8.99 10.66 39.56
C ALA A 598 -10.03 11.06 40.63
N GLN A 599 -9.86 10.63 41.89
CA GLN A 599 -10.72 11.07 43.01
C GLN A 599 -10.61 12.58 43.26
N ASP A 600 -9.38 13.10 43.19
CA ASP A 600 -9.07 14.51 43.43
C ASP A 600 -9.37 15.42 42.22
N ALA A 601 -9.60 14.85 41.03
CA ALA A 601 -9.90 15.59 39.81
C ALA A 601 -11.39 15.88 39.63
N ASP A 602 -11.70 16.90 38.83
CA ASP A 602 -13.05 17.24 38.39
C ASP A 602 -13.44 16.44 37.15
N VAL A 603 -12.48 16.18 36.25
CA VAL A 603 -12.67 15.43 35.00
C VAL A 603 -11.54 14.41 34.84
N VAL A 604 -11.90 13.19 34.48
CA VAL A 604 -10.94 12.12 34.14
C VAL A 604 -10.87 12.00 32.62
N VAL A 605 -9.65 12.06 32.07
CA VAL A 605 -9.38 11.77 30.66
C VAL A 605 -8.57 10.49 30.60
N PHE A 606 -9.24 9.38 30.29
CA PHE A 606 -8.61 8.09 30.09
C PHE A 606 -8.15 7.97 28.64
N MET A 607 -6.85 7.73 28.42
CA MET A 607 -6.25 7.59 27.10
C MET A 607 -5.59 6.21 27.01
N GLY A 608 -6.20 5.32 26.25
CA GLY A 608 -5.79 3.92 26.18
C GLY A 608 -6.27 3.24 24.91
N GLY A 609 -6.23 1.92 24.89
CA GLY A 609 -6.62 1.11 23.74
C GLY A 609 -5.54 0.09 23.42
N ILE A 610 -5.23 -0.05 22.14
CA ILE A 610 -4.15 -0.92 21.64
C ILE A 610 -3.09 -0.11 20.90
N ASP A 611 -1.93 -0.74 20.72
CA ASP A 611 -0.79 -0.22 19.96
C ASP A 611 -0.15 -1.37 19.14
N ASP A 612 0.99 -1.09 18.51
CA ASP A 612 1.73 -2.04 17.67
C ASP A 612 2.31 -3.25 18.45
N SER A 613 2.23 -3.25 19.79
CA SER A 613 2.53 -4.43 20.60
C SER A 613 1.40 -5.46 20.64
N MET A 614 0.20 -5.09 20.17
CA MET A 614 -1.01 -5.92 20.18
C MET A 614 -1.56 -6.22 18.79
N GLU A 615 -1.38 -5.30 17.85
CA GLU A 615 -1.73 -5.49 16.43
C GLU A 615 -0.55 -5.04 15.57
N ARG A 616 0.10 -5.98 14.88
CA ARG A 616 1.20 -5.68 13.97
C ARG A 616 1.32 -6.78 12.93
N GLU A 617 2.11 -6.53 11.89
CA GLU A 617 2.65 -7.59 11.04
C GLU A 617 3.19 -8.78 11.86
N ASN A 618 2.79 -10.01 11.49
CA ASN A 618 3.02 -11.26 12.23
C ASN A 618 2.36 -11.35 13.62
N ASN A 619 1.47 -10.43 13.99
CA ASN A 619 0.86 -10.37 15.31
C ASN A 619 -0.63 -9.96 15.23
N ASP A 620 -1.49 -10.94 14.94
CA ASP A 620 -2.94 -10.78 15.04
C ASP A 620 -3.39 -10.69 16.51
N ARG A 621 -4.48 -9.94 16.72
CA ARG A 621 -5.07 -9.79 18.04
C ARG A 621 -5.71 -11.11 18.51
N THR A 622 -5.50 -11.43 19.78
CA THR A 622 -6.11 -12.60 20.44
C THR A 622 -7.40 -12.26 21.20
N SER A 623 -7.91 -11.05 21.07
CA SER A 623 -9.14 -10.56 21.67
C SER A 623 -9.67 -9.34 20.90
N LEU A 624 -10.98 -9.14 20.92
CA LEU A 624 -11.63 -7.90 20.47
C LEU A 624 -12.03 -6.99 21.65
N ASP A 625 -11.85 -7.46 22.88
CA ASP A 625 -12.03 -6.66 24.09
C ASP A 625 -10.77 -5.80 24.37
N TRP A 626 -10.93 -4.77 25.20
CA TRP A 626 -9.84 -3.96 25.72
C TRP A 626 -8.80 -4.82 26.50
N PRO A 627 -7.52 -4.40 26.58
CA PRO A 627 -6.56 -5.10 27.43
C PRO A 627 -7.03 -5.18 28.88
N VAL A 628 -6.94 -6.37 29.49
CA VAL A 628 -7.54 -6.67 30.81
C VAL A 628 -7.18 -5.65 31.91
N PRO A 629 -5.91 -5.20 32.06
CA PRO A 629 -5.59 -4.17 33.05
C PRO A 629 -6.32 -2.84 32.81
N GLN A 630 -6.50 -2.45 31.55
CA GLN A 630 -7.22 -1.23 31.19
C GLN A 630 -8.72 -1.34 31.51
N ILE A 631 -9.34 -2.51 31.27
CA ILE A 631 -10.73 -2.77 31.70
C ILE A 631 -10.89 -2.62 33.21
N GLN A 632 -9.97 -3.21 33.98
CA GLN A 632 -10.03 -3.14 35.44
C GLN A 632 -9.85 -1.71 35.96
N LEU A 633 -8.93 -0.96 35.37
CA LEU A 633 -8.71 0.44 35.69
C LEU A 633 -9.93 1.29 35.32
N LEU A 634 -10.48 1.16 34.11
CA LEU A 634 -11.69 1.87 33.68
C LEU A 634 -12.88 1.60 34.58
N ARG A 635 -13.11 0.33 34.98
CA ARG A 635 -14.15 -0.02 35.96
C ARG A 635 -13.94 0.72 37.29
N ALA A 636 -12.73 0.71 37.82
CA ALA A 636 -12.41 1.42 39.06
C ALA A 636 -12.60 2.94 38.93
N LEU A 637 -12.30 3.53 37.77
CA LEU A 637 -12.53 4.96 37.50
C LEU A 637 -14.03 5.28 37.42
N VAL A 638 -14.82 4.44 36.74
CA VAL A 638 -16.28 4.60 36.63
C VAL A 638 -16.97 4.56 37.99
N GLU A 639 -16.46 3.77 38.95
CA GLU A 639 -16.97 3.71 40.33
C GLU A 639 -16.76 5.00 41.15
N LEU A 640 -15.94 5.95 40.68
CA LEU A 640 -15.65 7.20 41.39
C LEU A 640 -16.72 8.28 41.22
N ASP A 641 -17.72 8.06 40.37
CA ASP A 641 -18.79 9.02 40.07
C ASP A 641 -18.27 10.37 39.54
N LYS A 642 -17.21 10.31 38.72
CA LYS A 642 -16.60 11.44 38.02
C LYS A 642 -16.94 11.38 36.52
N PRO A 643 -17.06 12.53 35.83
CA PRO A 643 -17.18 12.53 34.38
C PRO A 643 -15.87 12.03 33.74
N ILE A 644 -16.00 11.04 32.85
CA ILE A 644 -14.89 10.39 32.16
C ILE A 644 -14.99 10.66 30.66
N ILE A 645 -13.89 11.06 30.05
CA ILE A 645 -13.66 11.05 28.61
C ILE A 645 -12.72 9.87 28.31
N ILE A 646 -13.08 9.02 27.36
CA ILE A 646 -12.22 7.95 26.85
C ILE A 646 -11.67 8.37 25.50
N VAL A 647 -10.35 8.32 25.33
CA VAL A 647 -9.67 8.40 24.04
C VAL A 647 -9.12 7.01 23.72
N GLN A 648 -9.69 6.36 22.70
CA GLN A 648 -9.30 5.04 22.22
C GLN A 648 -8.27 5.18 21.07
N PHE A 649 -7.08 4.64 21.31
CA PHE A 649 -6.02 4.46 20.32
C PHE A 649 -6.07 3.06 19.71
N GLY A 650 -5.41 2.90 18.55
CA GLY A 650 -5.33 1.64 17.81
C GLY A 650 -6.16 1.62 16.54
N GLY A 651 -5.71 0.91 15.52
CA GLY A 651 -6.40 0.76 14.24
C GLY A 651 -7.61 -0.15 14.37
N GLY A 652 -7.43 -1.34 14.93
CA GLY A 652 -8.51 -2.27 15.25
C GLY A 652 -9.43 -1.73 16.34
N GLN A 653 -10.74 -1.97 16.17
CA GLN A 653 -11.74 -1.56 17.16
C GLN A 653 -11.73 -2.47 18.39
N LEU A 654 -12.04 -1.91 19.56
CA LEU A 654 -12.23 -2.61 20.83
C LEU A 654 -13.70 -2.55 21.23
N ASP A 655 -14.22 -3.56 21.92
CA ASP A 655 -15.62 -3.60 22.35
C ASP A 655 -15.92 -2.54 23.44
N ASP A 656 -16.61 -1.45 23.05
CA ASP A 656 -17.01 -0.38 23.97
C ASP A 656 -18.40 -0.58 24.59
N THR A 657 -19.04 -1.74 24.43
CA THR A 657 -20.42 -1.99 24.93
C THR A 657 -20.61 -1.55 26.38
N ALA A 658 -19.66 -1.87 27.25
CA ALA A 658 -19.72 -1.51 28.67
C ALA A 658 -19.58 0.00 28.91
N TRP A 659 -18.78 0.70 28.10
CA TRP A 659 -18.47 2.12 28.25
C TRP A 659 -19.57 2.99 27.66
N LEU A 660 -20.14 2.58 26.52
CA LEU A 660 -21.30 3.22 25.92
C LEU A 660 -22.49 3.24 26.88
N ALA A 661 -22.71 2.14 27.62
CA ALA A 661 -23.79 1.98 28.60
C ALA A 661 -23.59 2.73 29.93
N SER A 662 -22.39 3.29 30.19
CA SER A 662 -22.09 3.98 31.45
C SER A 662 -22.46 5.46 31.40
N ASP A 663 -23.27 5.93 32.36
CA ASP A 663 -23.62 7.34 32.51
C ASP A 663 -22.42 8.22 32.93
N ASN A 664 -21.36 7.62 33.50
CA ASN A 664 -20.15 8.34 33.90
C ASN A 664 -19.18 8.56 32.74
N VAL A 665 -19.24 7.72 31.71
CA VAL A 665 -18.48 7.91 30.47
C VAL A 665 -19.25 8.89 29.61
N LYS A 666 -18.83 10.16 29.65
CA LYS A 666 -19.49 11.29 28.98
C LYS A 666 -19.14 11.41 27.51
N ALA A 667 -17.93 11.00 27.13
CA ALA A 667 -17.51 10.98 25.75
C ALA A 667 -16.53 9.85 25.45
N ILE A 668 -16.57 9.37 24.21
CA ILE A 668 -15.61 8.41 23.65
C ILE A 668 -15.13 8.97 22.31
N LEU A 669 -13.82 9.17 22.17
CA LEU A 669 -13.14 9.60 20.96
C LEU A 669 -12.22 8.49 20.49
N TRP A 670 -12.41 7.99 19.27
CA TRP A 670 -11.42 7.11 18.63
C TRP A 670 -10.48 7.93 17.77
N SER A 671 -9.17 7.81 18.02
CA SER A 671 -8.13 8.58 17.34
C SER A 671 -7.11 7.72 16.59
N GLY A 672 -7.30 6.39 16.60
CA GLY A 672 -6.43 5.44 15.91
C GLY A 672 -4.94 5.63 16.20
N TYR A 673 -4.15 5.78 15.13
CA TYR A 673 -2.73 6.17 15.16
C TYR A 673 -2.58 7.55 14.50
N PRO A 674 -2.60 8.64 15.29
CA PRO A 674 -2.82 10.00 14.79
C PRO A 674 -1.57 10.72 14.25
N GLY A 675 -0.41 10.05 14.14
CA GLY A 675 0.80 10.62 13.56
C GLY A 675 1.49 11.69 14.41
N GLN A 676 2.32 12.52 13.77
CA GLN A 676 3.25 13.44 14.45
C GLN A 676 2.59 14.53 15.30
N SER A 677 1.38 14.96 14.93
CA SER A 677 0.63 16.05 15.58
C SER A 677 -0.54 15.54 16.42
N GLY A 678 -0.59 14.23 16.70
CA GLY A 678 -1.77 13.57 17.26
C GLY A 678 -2.22 14.09 18.62
N GLY A 679 -1.29 14.36 19.55
CA GLY A 679 -1.64 14.93 20.84
C GLY A 679 -2.32 16.30 20.71
N THR A 680 -1.81 17.17 19.84
CA THR A 680 -2.43 18.47 19.57
C THR A 680 -3.83 18.30 19.01
N ALA A 681 -4.01 17.47 17.97
CA ALA A 681 -5.31 17.19 17.36
C ALA A 681 -6.35 16.65 18.37
N ILE A 682 -5.97 15.69 19.22
CA ILE A 682 -6.86 15.12 20.25
C ILE A 682 -7.31 16.21 21.23
N LEU A 683 -6.37 17.04 21.71
CA LEU A 683 -6.69 18.08 22.68
C LEU A 683 -7.49 19.24 22.04
N ASP A 684 -7.21 19.60 20.79
CA ASP A 684 -8.01 20.58 20.04
C ASP A 684 -9.45 20.12 19.88
N ILE A 685 -9.68 18.82 19.66
CA ILE A 685 -11.03 18.25 19.65
C ILE A 685 -11.65 18.34 21.04
N ILE A 686 -10.98 17.86 22.10
CA ILE A 686 -11.54 17.85 23.46
C ILE A 686 -11.94 19.26 23.92
N PHE A 687 -11.15 20.29 23.58
CA PHE A 687 -11.39 21.67 24.01
C PHE A 687 -12.12 22.55 22.98
N GLY A 688 -12.50 21.99 21.82
CA GLY A 688 -13.33 22.68 20.82
C GLY A 688 -12.61 23.66 19.92
N ASP A 689 -11.28 23.66 19.92
CA ASP A 689 -10.45 24.37 18.93
C ASP A 689 -10.61 23.74 17.53
N ALA A 690 -10.96 22.44 17.49
CA ALA A 690 -11.37 21.72 16.30
C ALA A 690 -12.68 20.93 16.55
N ALA A 691 -13.51 20.80 15.52
CA ALA A 691 -14.74 20.02 15.57
C ALA A 691 -14.53 18.65 14.89
N PRO A 692 -14.89 17.53 15.54
CA PRO A 692 -14.79 16.20 14.94
C PRO A 692 -15.88 16.01 13.89
N ALA A 693 -15.51 15.30 12.82
CA ALA A 693 -16.43 14.91 11.76
C ALA A 693 -16.03 13.59 11.08
N GLY A 694 -15.00 12.90 11.58
CA GLY A 694 -14.62 11.58 11.10
C GLY A 694 -15.74 10.56 11.33
N ARG A 695 -15.75 9.51 10.53
CA ARG A 695 -16.66 8.37 10.65
C ARG A 695 -15.86 7.07 10.68
N LEU A 696 -16.30 6.08 11.45
CA LEU A 696 -15.60 4.79 11.51
C LEU A 696 -15.59 4.10 10.13
N PRO A 697 -14.42 3.75 9.56
CA PRO A 697 -14.31 3.02 8.30
C PRO A 697 -14.36 1.49 8.52
N VAL A 698 -14.67 1.06 9.75
CA VAL A 698 -14.78 -0.34 10.18
C VAL A 698 -15.93 -0.49 11.18
N THR A 699 -16.46 -1.70 11.29
CA THR A 699 -17.45 -2.05 12.32
C THR A 699 -16.73 -2.36 13.63
N GLN A 700 -17.18 -1.78 14.75
CA GLN A 700 -16.80 -2.24 16.08
C GLN A 700 -17.68 -3.45 16.42
N TYR A 701 -17.07 -4.62 16.47
CA TYR A 701 -17.74 -5.88 16.81
C TYR A 701 -17.77 -6.10 18.34
N PRO A 702 -18.78 -6.81 18.88
CA PRO A 702 -18.75 -7.22 20.27
C PRO A 702 -17.63 -8.25 20.49
N ALA A 703 -17.05 -8.30 21.69
CA ALA A 703 -15.95 -9.20 22.02
C ALA A 703 -16.27 -10.66 21.73
N SER A 704 -17.54 -11.05 21.88
CA SER A 704 -18.04 -12.40 21.58
C SER A 704 -17.88 -12.82 20.11
N TYR A 705 -17.72 -11.88 19.18
CA TYR A 705 -17.50 -12.19 17.76
C TYR A 705 -16.19 -12.95 17.53
N PHE A 706 -15.21 -12.78 18.41
CA PHE A 706 -13.90 -13.45 18.32
C PHE A 706 -14.02 -14.98 18.15
N ASP A 707 -14.90 -15.61 18.93
CA ASP A 707 -15.09 -17.07 18.91
C ASP A 707 -16.14 -17.54 17.90
N GLN A 708 -16.76 -16.62 17.15
CA GLN A 708 -17.90 -16.96 16.29
C GLN A 708 -17.48 -17.37 14.87
N VAL A 709 -16.41 -16.77 14.34
CA VAL A 709 -15.94 -17.05 12.99
C VAL A 709 -14.41 -17.08 13.02
N PRO A 710 -13.72 -18.12 12.55
CA PRO A 710 -12.26 -18.08 12.44
C PRO A 710 -11.84 -17.12 11.30
N PRO A 711 -10.71 -16.39 11.40
CA PRO A 711 -10.22 -15.53 10.31
C PRO A 711 -10.00 -16.28 8.99
N THR A 712 -9.71 -17.58 9.06
CA THR A 712 -9.52 -18.46 7.90
C THR A 712 -10.81 -18.74 7.13
N ASP A 713 -11.99 -18.46 7.68
CA ASP A 713 -13.23 -18.49 6.91
C ASP A 713 -13.36 -17.17 6.11
N MET A 714 -13.08 -17.28 4.80
CA MET A 714 -13.13 -16.18 3.84
C MET A 714 -14.55 -15.79 3.40
N ASN A 715 -15.59 -16.53 3.82
CA ASN A 715 -16.96 -16.24 3.39
C ASN A 715 -17.49 -14.96 4.05
N LEU A 716 -17.95 -14.02 3.22
CA LEU A 716 -18.53 -12.76 3.70
C LEU A 716 -19.99 -12.94 4.11
N ARG A 717 -20.74 -13.70 3.31
CA ARG A 717 -22.19 -13.88 3.47
C ARG A 717 -22.52 -14.72 4.71
N PRO A 718 -23.67 -14.48 5.37
CA PRO A 718 -24.13 -15.32 6.47
C PRO A 718 -24.38 -16.75 6.00
N ALA A 719 -23.67 -17.73 6.58
CA ALA A 719 -23.74 -19.14 6.23
C ALA A 719 -23.33 -20.02 7.42
N GLU A 720 -23.45 -21.34 7.27
CA GLU A 720 -23.10 -22.31 8.32
C GLU A 720 -21.65 -22.15 8.83
N GLY A 721 -20.72 -21.71 7.96
CA GLY A 721 -19.30 -21.51 8.31
C GLY A 721 -19.02 -20.33 9.26
N ASN A 722 -19.91 -19.32 9.31
CA ASN A 722 -19.71 -18.10 10.11
C ASN A 722 -20.83 -17.86 11.14
N ASN A 723 -21.35 -18.95 11.73
CA ASN A 723 -22.46 -18.93 12.67
C ASN A 723 -23.72 -18.22 12.15
N TYR A 724 -23.89 -18.14 10.83
CA TYR A 724 -24.93 -17.39 10.15
C TYR A 724 -24.94 -15.89 10.49
N LEU A 725 -23.80 -15.32 10.88
CA LEU A 725 -23.70 -13.90 11.22
C LEU A 725 -23.27 -13.04 10.04
N GLY A 726 -22.39 -13.53 9.16
CA GLY A 726 -21.79 -12.72 8.10
C GLY A 726 -20.70 -11.76 8.60
N ARG A 727 -19.99 -11.13 7.66
CA ARG A 727 -18.84 -10.24 7.91
C ARG A 727 -19.05 -8.84 7.33
N THR A 728 -18.33 -7.87 7.87
CA THR A 728 -18.43 -6.43 7.54
C THR A 728 -19.84 -5.85 7.74
N HIS A 729 -19.98 -4.54 7.62
CA HIS A 729 -21.28 -3.86 7.67
C HIS A 729 -22.24 -4.29 6.54
N MET A 730 -21.74 -4.95 5.50
CA MET A 730 -22.55 -5.41 4.38
C MET A 730 -23.34 -6.67 4.73
N TRP A 731 -22.80 -7.53 5.60
CA TRP A 731 -23.37 -8.85 5.84
C TRP A 731 -23.53 -9.23 7.31
N TYR A 732 -22.86 -8.55 8.24
CA TYR A 732 -22.99 -8.84 9.67
C TYR A 732 -24.40 -8.56 10.18
N THR A 733 -25.09 -9.62 10.62
CA THR A 733 -26.47 -9.62 11.10
C THR A 733 -26.60 -9.56 12.61
N GLY A 734 -25.48 -9.61 13.34
CA GLY A 734 -25.47 -9.39 14.78
C GLY A 734 -25.52 -7.91 15.15
N ASP A 735 -25.62 -7.64 16.45
CA ASP A 735 -25.60 -6.27 16.97
C ASP A 735 -24.15 -5.78 17.07
N ALA A 736 -23.84 -4.68 16.39
CA ALA A 736 -22.55 -3.99 16.46
C ALA A 736 -22.61 -2.90 17.54
N PRO A 737 -21.72 -2.91 18.55
CA PRO A 737 -21.59 -1.82 19.52
C PRO A 737 -21.51 -0.44 18.87
N VAL A 738 -20.69 -0.31 17.83
CA VAL A 738 -20.60 0.89 16.99
C VAL A 738 -20.55 0.47 15.51
N PRO A 739 -21.55 0.83 14.70
CA PRO A 739 -21.60 0.42 13.29
C PRO A 739 -20.61 1.21 12.43
N PHE A 740 -20.18 0.61 11.31
CA PHE A 740 -19.50 1.32 10.22
C PHE A 740 -20.24 2.61 9.82
N GLY A 741 -19.50 3.69 9.60
CA GLY A 741 -20.00 5.01 9.22
C GLY A 741 -20.49 5.87 10.39
N HIS A 742 -20.40 5.37 11.63
CA HIS A 742 -20.74 6.13 12.84
C HIS A 742 -19.72 7.23 13.13
N GLY A 743 -20.21 8.39 13.59
CA GLY A 743 -19.40 9.54 13.98
C GLY A 743 -20.30 10.73 14.33
N LEU A 744 -20.01 11.39 15.44
CA LEU A 744 -20.76 12.53 15.96
C LEU A 744 -20.06 13.87 15.66
N HIS A 745 -20.81 14.95 15.82
CA HIS A 745 -20.36 16.33 15.62
C HIS A 745 -20.60 17.16 16.88
N TYR A 746 -19.98 18.34 16.98
CA TYR A 746 -20.30 19.37 17.99
C TYR A 746 -21.43 20.32 17.56
N THR A 747 -22.10 20.01 16.44
CA THR A 747 -23.21 20.81 15.91
C THR A 747 -24.24 19.90 15.28
N ASP A 748 -25.43 20.43 15.07
CA ASP A 748 -26.51 19.73 14.39
C ASP A 748 -26.58 20.11 12.91
N PHE A 749 -26.92 19.13 12.08
CA PHE A 749 -27.11 19.32 10.65
C PHE A 749 -28.50 18.89 10.21
N ASN A 750 -29.13 19.73 9.39
CA ASN A 750 -30.29 19.35 8.60
C ASN A 750 -29.83 18.97 7.20
N VAL A 751 -30.24 17.79 6.73
CA VAL A 751 -29.84 17.27 5.42
C VAL A 751 -31.08 17.02 4.57
N THR A 752 -31.02 17.49 3.33
CA THR A 752 -32.04 17.19 2.32
C THR A 752 -31.38 16.58 1.10
N MET A 753 -32.09 15.69 0.43
CA MET A 753 -31.62 15.04 -0.78
C MET A 753 -32.69 15.12 -1.86
N GLU A 754 -32.28 15.54 -3.05
CA GLU A 754 -33.10 15.54 -4.25
C GLU A 754 -32.37 14.79 -5.37
N ARG A 755 -33.12 14.03 -6.16
CA ARG A 755 -32.58 13.36 -7.36
C ARG A 755 -32.68 14.31 -8.56
N ILE A 756 -31.58 14.50 -9.30
CA ILE A 756 -31.47 15.53 -10.36
C ILE A 756 -31.99 15.08 -11.76
N ILE A 757 -32.21 13.76 -11.98
CA ILE A 757 -32.86 13.10 -13.17
C ILE A 757 -31.96 12.94 -14.44
N PRO A 758 -32.14 11.92 -15.37
CA PRO A 758 -33.28 11.77 -16.31
C PRO A 758 -34.04 10.40 -16.31
N PRO A 759 -35.25 10.27 -16.93
CA PRO A 759 -36.27 9.19 -16.73
C PRO A 759 -36.40 8.14 -17.88
N PRO A 760 -37.28 7.09 -17.77
CA PRO A 760 -37.76 6.41 -16.56
C PRO A 760 -36.95 5.15 -16.26
N ILE A 761 -36.96 4.70 -15.02
CA ILE A 761 -36.14 3.56 -14.56
C ILE A 761 -36.85 2.21 -14.89
N ASP A 762 -37.99 2.27 -15.58
CA ASP A 762 -38.65 1.14 -16.28
C ASP A 762 -38.11 0.92 -17.71
N LEU A 763 -36.90 1.40 -18.04
CA LEU A 763 -36.29 1.19 -19.35
C LEU A 763 -35.64 -0.18 -19.46
N GLU A 764 -35.73 -0.76 -20.66
CA GLU A 764 -34.99 -1.97 -20.99
C GLU A 764 -33.49 -1.69 -20.96
N THR A 765 -32.68 -2.69 -20.64
CA THR A 765 -31.23 -2.59 -20.52
C THR A 765 -30.57 -1.91 -21.74
N ASP A 766 -30.96 -2.28 -22.95
CA ASP A 766 -30.43 -1.69 -24.19
C ASP A 766 -30.82 -0.21 -24.34
N GLN A 767 -31.97 0.19 -23.81
CA GLN A 767 -32.43 1.58 -23.81
C GLN A 767 -31.68 2.41 -22.77
N LEU A 768 -31.34 1.80 -21.63
CA LEU A 768 -30.52 2.44 -20.59
C LEU A 768 -29.06 2.61 -21.05
N LEU A 769 -28.49 1.62 -21.75
CA LEU A 769 -27.19 1.78 -22.41
C LEU A 769 -27.25 2.88 -23.48
N ALA A 770 -28.25 2.82 -24.37
CA ALA A 770 -28.40 3.80 -25.44
C ALA A 770 -28.65 5.23 -24.93
N SER A 771 -29.32 5.41 -23.78
CA SER A 771 -29.53 6.73 -23.19
C SER A 771 -28.23 7.36 -22.68
N HIS A 772 -27.20 6.55 -22.43
CA HIS A 772 -25.86 6.99 -22.04
C HIS A 772 -24.86 6.92 -23.21
N GLY A 773 -25.35 6.67 -24.43
CA GLY A 773 -24.53 6.65 -25.65
C GLY A 773 -23.88 5.29 -25.98
N PHE A 774 -24.22 4.23 -25.26
CA PHE A 774 -23.62 2.89 -25.45
C PHE A 774 -24.47 1.98 -26.35
N HIS A 775 -23.80 1.13 -27.14
CA HIS A 775 -24.43 0.14 -28.01
C HIS A 775 -23.79 -1.24 -27.81
N ALA A 776 -24.59 -2.23 -27.41
CA ALA A 776 -24.13 -3.55 -26.92
C ALA A 776 -23.13 -4.33 -27.81
N ARG A 777 -22.98 -3.97 -29.10
CA ARG A 777 -22.04 -4.63 -30.01
C ARG A 777 -20.64 -4.01 -30.04
N ASP A 778 -20.50 -2.76 -29.60
CA ASP A 778 -19.27 -1.96 -29.68
C ASP A 778 -18.93 -1.31 -28.32
N THR A 779 -19.39 -1.91 -27.22
CA THR A 779 -19.29 -1.34 -25.87
C THR A 779 -17.99 -1.73 -25.19
N ASP A 780 -17.19 -0.74 -24.77
CA ASP A 780 -16.22 -0.94 -23.70
C ASP A 780 -16.97 -0.98 -22.37
N TRP A 781 -17.01 -2.16 -21.77
CA TRP A 781 -17.78 -2.38 -20.55
C TRP A 781 -17.17 -1.68 -19.33
N ASN A 782 -15.87 -1.39 -19.33
CA ASN A 782 -15.27 -0.60 -18.26
C ASN A 782 -15.79 0.84 -18.32
N GLU A 783 -15.91 1.41 -19.52
CA GLU A 783 -16.50 2.74 -19.74
C GLU A 783 -17.96 2.78 -19.25
N VAL A 784 -18.75 1.75 -19.57
CA VAL A 784 -20.13 1.62 -19.04
C VAL A 784 -20.15 1.54 -17.53
N LEU A 785 -19.35 0.65 -16.94
CA LEU A 785 -19.31 0.44 -15.49
C LEU A 785 -18.92 1.72 -14.74
N SER A 786 -17.99 2.51 -15.29
CA SER A 786 -17.58 3.82 -14.73
C SER A 786 -18.60 4.95 -14.96
N SER A 787 -19.55 4.78 -15.86
CA SER A 787 -20.50 5.83 -16.22
C SER A 787 -21.51 6.09 -15.10
N ILE A 788 -21.81 7.36 -14.86
CA ILE A 788 -22.79 7.83 -13.88
C ILE A 788 -24.20 7.52 -14.39
N VAL A 789 -25.00 6.82 -13.58
CA VAL A 789 -26.38 6.44 -13.89
C VAL A 789 -27.41 7.19 -13.02
N LEU A 790 -27.03 7.61 -11.81
CA LEU A 790 -27.86 8.43 -10.93
C LEU A 790 -27.02 9.53 -10.30
N GLU A 791 -27.65 10.67 -10.06
CA GLU A 791 -27.07 11.79 -9.32
C GLU A 791 -28.04 12.27 -8.23
N PHE A 792 -27.51 12.46 -7.03
CA PHE A 792 -28.23 12.96 -5.87
C PHE A 792 -27.64 14.30 -5.44
N ALA A 793 -28.42 15.38 -5.57
CA ALA A 793 -28.12 16.66 -4.93
C ALA A 793 -28.38 16.50 -3.43
N VAL A 794 -27.35 16.70 -2.61
CA VAL A 794 -27.45 16.71 -1.15
C VAL A 794 -27.15 18.11 -0.66
N ASN A 795 -28.09 18.70 0.07
CA ASN A 795 -27.89 19.98 0.76
C ASN A 795 -27.75 19.72 2.25
N VAL A 796 -26.65 20.17 2.82
CA VAL A 796 -26.31 20.08 4.23
C VAL A 796 -26.33 21.49 4.82
N THR A 797 -27.21 21.72 5.79
CA THR A 797 -27.31 23.00 6.51
C THR A 797 -26.88 22.80 7.95
N ASN A 798 -25.87 23.55 8.39
CA ASN A 798 -25.49 23.59 9.80
C ASN A 798 -26.54 24.42 10.55
N VAL A 799 -27.33 23.76 11.40
CA VAL A 799 -28.42 24.38 12.15
C VAL A 799 -28.06 24.60 13.62
N GLY A 800 -26.90 24.13 14.06
CA GLY A 800 -26.36 24.40 15.38
C GLY A 800 -25.48 25.66 15.43
N SER A 801 -24.54 25.69 16.36
CA SER A 801 -23.75 26.89 16.70
C SER A 801 -22.24 26.74 16.50
N VAL A 802 -21.74 25.57 16.14
CA VAL A 802 -20.31 25.29 15.96
C VAL A 802 -20.00 25.07 14.49
N LYS A 803 -18.94 25.69 13.97
CA LYS A 803 -18.42 25.40 12.64
C LYS A 803 -17.91 23.95 12.60
N SER A 804 -18.34 23.17 11.62
CA SER A 804 -17.92 21.78 11.50
C SER A 804 -17.87 21.35 10.05
N ASP A 805 -16.99 20.41 9.76
CA ASP A 805 -17.08 19.60 8.54
C ASP A 805 -18.29 18.67 8.61
N TYR A 806 -18.68 18.11 7.47
CA TYR A 806 -19.69 17.07 7.36
C TYR A 806 -19.30 16.02 6.34
N VAL A 807 -19.22 14.76 6.75
CA VAL A 807 -19.04 13.62 5.84
C VAL A 807 -20.42 13.10 5.44
N VAL A 808 -20.73 13.15 4.14
CA VAL A 808 -21.97 12.58 3.58
C VAL A 808 -21.70 11.15 3.15
N LEU A 809 -22.35 10.16 3.79
CA LEU A 809 -22.34 8.77 3.32
C LEU A 809 -23.70 8.45 2.67
N LEU A 810 -23.71 8.21 1.36
CA LEU A 810 -24.89 7.72 0.67
C LEU A 810 -24.87 6.19 0.64
N PHE A 811 -25.73 5.57 1.45
CA PHE A 811 -25.92 4.13 1.47
C PHE A 811 -26.95 3.68 0.44
N MET A 812 -26.86 2.41 0.06
CA MET A 812 -27.80 1.74 -0.82
C MET A 812 -28.14 0.33 -0.31
N ARG A 813 -29.41 -0.08 -0.49
CA ARG A 813 -29.88 -1.46 -0.39
C ARG A 813 -30.83 -1.76 -1.54
N SER A 814 -30.93 -3.03 -1.93
CA SER A 814 -31.76 -3.43 -3.06
C SER A 814 -32.37 -4.80 -2.88
N ASN A 815 -33.53 -5.03 -3.50
CA ASN A 815 -34.10 -6.38 -3.68
C ASN A 815 -33.73 -7.01 -5.03
N ALA A 816 -32.81 -6.40 -5.77
CA ALA A 816 -32.35 -6.89 -7.06
C ALA A 816 -31.42 -8.11 -6.93
N GLY A 817 -31.62 -9.10 -7.80
CA GLY A 817 -30.79 -10.30 -7.87
C GLY A 817 -31.06 -11.33 -6.76
N PRO A 818 -30.27 -12.43 -6.73
CA PRO A 818 -30.49 -13.59 -5.85
C PRO A 818 -30.15 -13.29 -4.37
N GLU A 819 -30.80 -14.00 -3.45
CA GLU A 819 -30.39 -14.02 -2.04
C GLU A 819 -29.12 -14.87 -1.82
N PRO A 820 -28.33 -14.61 -0.76
CA PRO A 820 -28.47 -13.50 0.19
C PRO A 820 -28.08 -12.15 -0.45
N ARG A 821 -28.71 -11.07 -0.01
CA ARG A 821 -28.44 -9.69 -0.43
C ARG A 821 -27.71 -8.91 0.68
N PRO A 822 -26.82 -7.95 0.34
CA PRO A 822 -26.20 -7.09 1.34
C PRO A 822 -27.26 -6.33 2.13
N LEU A 823 -27.02 -6.14 3.42
CA LEU A 823 -27.85 -5.30 4.31
C LEU A 823 -27.85 -3.85 3.83
N LYS A 824 -26.66 -3.35 3.51
CA LYS A 824 -26.40 -2.04 2.90
C LYS A 824 -24.98 -2.03 2.30
N THR A 825 -24.71 -1.11 1.38
CA THR A 825 -23.38 -0.81 0.83
C THR A 825 -23.25 0.69 0.62
N ILE A 826 -22.03 1.25 0.57
CA ILE A 826 -21.86 2.63 0.11
C ILE A 826 -22.13 2.73 -1.40
N ALA A 827 -22.91 3.73 -1.80
CA ALA A 827 -23.17 4.08 -3.19
C ALA A 827 -22.35 5.29 -3.65
N SER A 828 -22.07 6.23 -2.73
CA SER A 828 -21.26 7.43 -2.97
C SER A 828 -20.91 8.06 -1.61
N TYR A 829 -19.83 8.83 -1.55
CA TYR A 829 -19.50 9.62 -0.37
C TYR A 829 -18.75 10.89 -0.76
N ARG A 830 -18.78 11.89 0.13
CA ARG A 830 -17.94 13.10 0.02
C ARG A 830 -17.89 13.83 1.37
N ARG A 831 -16.75 14.46 1.66
CA ARG A 831 -16.61 15.42 2.77
C ARG A 831 -16.89 16.86 2.33
N LEU A 832 -17.63 17.60 3.15
CA LEU A 832 -17.80 19.04 3.05
C LEU A 832 -17.00 19.71 4.18
N ASN A 833 -16.06 20.56 3.82
CA ASN A 833 -15.17 21.21 4.77
C ASN A 833 -15.73 22.56 5.23
N GLY A 834 -15.71 22.79 6.55
CA GLY A 834 -15.90 24.05 7.25
C GLY A 834 -17.25 24.72 7.04
N ILE A 835 -18.36 24.02 7.32
CA ILE A 835 -19.71 24.58 7.21
C ILE A 835 -19.98 25.48 8.43
N GLU A 836 -20.12 26.79 8.20
CA GLU A 836 -20.39 27.76 9.26
C GLU A 836 -21.82 27.64 9.82
N PRO A 837 -22.10 28.04 11.07
CA PRO A 837 -23.45 28.08 11.62
C PRO A 837 -24.43 28.86 10.74
N GLY A 838 -25.56 28.24 10.38
CA GLY A 838 -26.57 28.80 9.48
C GLY A 838 -26.22 28.73 7.99
N GLU A 839 -25.01 28.28 7.61
CA GLU A 839 -24.62 28.05 6.22
C GLU A 839 -25.24 26.77 5.68
N GLN A 840 -25.64 26.80 4.41
CA GLN A 840 -25.96 25.62 3.63
C GLN A 840 -24.86 25.39 2.59
N ARG A 841 -24.38 24.15 2.51
CA ARG A 841 -23.54 23.69 1.39
C ARG A 841 -24.22 22.56 0.65
N SER A 842 -23.96 22.51 -0.65
CA SER A 842 -24.55 21.54 -1.55
C SER A 842 -23.46 20.76 -2.25
N LEU A 843 -23.70 19.48 -2.49
CA LEU A 843 -22.88 18.62 -3.33
C LEU A 843 -23.76 17.73 -4.19
N VAL A 844 -23.17 17.16 -5.23
CA VAL A 844 -23.80 16.12 -6.05
C VAL A 844 -23.03 14.82 -5.83
N LEU A 845 -23.76 13.77 -5.46
CA LEU A 845 -23.22 12.42 -5.31
C LEU A 845 -23.55 11.59 -6.56
N PRO A 846 -22.54 11.23 -7.37
CA PRO A 846 -22.73 10.33 -8.49
C PRO A 846 -22.83 8.89 -7.99
N VAL A 847 -23.69 8.10 -8.65
CA VAL A 847 -23.74 6.65 -8.54
C VAL A 847 -23.53 6.08 -9.93
N THR A 848 -22.51 5.26 -10.09
CA THR A 848 -22.16 4.63 -11.36
C THR A 848 -22.91 3.33 -11.59
N PHE A 849 -22.88 2.80 -12.82
CA PHE A 849 -23.39 1.46 -13.10
C PHE A 849 -22.72 0.41 -12.22
N GLU A 850 -21.40 0.48 -12.03
CA GLU A 850 -20.65 -0.45 -11.18
C GLU A 850 -21.13 -0.47 -9.73
N ARG A 851 -21.71 0.62 -9.23
CA ARG A 851 -22.30 0.62 -7.88
C ARG A 851 -23.62 -0.12 -7.79
N MET A 852 -24.35 -0.26 -8.89
CA MET A 852 -25.65 -0.92 -8.91
C MET A 852 -25.59 -2.40 -9.33
N VAL A 853 -24.46 -2.86 -9.89
CA VAL A 853 -24.28 -4.26 -10.27
C VAL A 853 -24.02 -5.15 -9.05
N ARG A 854 -24.35 -6.43 -9.18
CA ARG A 854 -24.00 -7.50 -8.24
C ARG A 854 -23.20 -8.57 -8.96
N VAL A 855 -22.46 -9.37 -8.20
CA VAL A 855 -21.66 -10.47 -8.75
C VAL A 855 -22.42 -11.78 -8.64
N ASP A 856 -22.45 -12.62 -9.68
CA ASP A 856 -22.98 -14.00 -9.59
C ASP A 856 -21.92 -15.04 -9.20
N TRP A 857 -22.34 -16.30 -9.08
CA TRP A 857 -21.47 -17.42 -8.71
C TRP A 857 -20.29 -17.66 -9.66
N GLY A 858 -20.39 -17.21 -10.92
CA GLY A 858 -19.30 -17.29 -11.89
C GLY A 858 -18.32 -16.13 -11.78
N GLY A 859 -18.54 -15.17 -10.88
CA GLY A 859 -17.74 -13.94 -10.81
C GLY A 859 -18.20 -12.85 -11.78
N ASN A 860 -19.33 -13.01 -12.47
CA ASN A 860 -19.79 -12.02 -13.46
C ASN A 860 -20.49 -10.84 -12.77
N LYS A 861 -20.18 -9.60 -13.17
CA LYS A 861 -20.91 -8.41 -12.70
C LYS A 861 -22.16 -8.22 -13.53
N LEU A 862 -23.27 -7.98 -12.86
CA LEU A 862 -24.61 -8.04 -13.45
C LEU A 862 -25.51 -6.96 -12.88
N LEU A 863 -26.15 -6.21 -13.76
CA LEU A 863 -27.20 -5.29 -13.34
C LEU A 863 -28.51 -6.08 -13.28
N TYR A 864 -29.05 -6.24 -12.08
CA TYR A 864 -30.31 -6.94 -11.87
C TYR A 864 -31.49 -5.96 -11.82
N PRO A 865 -32.65 -6.35 -12.37
CA PRO A 865 -33.92 -5.63 -12.16
C PRO A 865 -34.29 -5.63 -10.67
N GLY A 866 -34.87 -4.54 -10.18
CA GLY A 866 -35.32 -4.45 -8.80
C GLY A 866 -35.48 -3.03 -8.27
N ASN A 867 -35.89 -2.93 -7.01
CA ASN A 867 -36.01 -1.68 -6.28
C ASN A 867 -34.75 -1.43 -5.45
N PHE A 868 -34.19 -0.25 -5.62
CA PHE A 868 -33.05 0.29 -4.92
C PHE A 868 -33.54 1.42 -4.01
N THR A 869 -33.12 1.39 -2.75
CA THR A 869 -33.33 2.47 -1.79
C THR A 869 -31.97 3.09 -1.48
N PHE A 870 -31.90 4.41 -1.59
CA PHE A 870 -30.72 5.21 -1.28
C PHE A 870 -31.04 6.12 -0.11
N TRP A 871 -30.12 6.28 0.83
CA TRP A 871 -30.30 7.19 1.95
C TRP A 871 -28.98 7.77 2.45
N VAL A 872 -29.05 8.94 3.06
CA VAL A 872 -27.90 9.62 3.66
C VAL A 872 -27.77 9.22 5.13
N ASP A 873 -26.56 8.80 5.50
CA ASP A 873 -26.10 8.44 6.85
C ASP A 873 -26.86 7.30 7.54
N LEU A 874 -26.47 6.96 8.77
CA LEU A 874 -27.02 5.81 9.49
C LEU A 874 -28.46 6.03 9.99
N ASP A 875 -28.84 7.28 10.24
CA ASP A 875 -30.16 7.69 10.71
C ASP A 875 -31.15 8.01 9.56
N GLU A 876 -30.81 7.64 8.32
CA GLU A 876 -31.64 7.81 7.12
C GLU A 876 -32.14 9.26 6.91
N LYS A 877 -31.28 10.28 7.18
CA LYS A 877 -31.64 11.72 7.19
C LYS A 877 -32.43 12.17 5.95
N ALA A 878 -32.12 11.60 4.80
CA ALA A 878 -32.88 11.78 3.57
C ALA A 878 -32.87 10.47 2.77
N THR A 879 -33.99 10.14 2.12
CA THR A 879 -34.16 8.85 1.40
C THR A 879 -34.75 9.06 0.02
N ALA A 880 -34.32 8.25 -0.95
CA ALA A 880 -34.88 8.17 -2.29
C ALA A 880 -35.01 6.72 -2.75
N GLN A 881 -35.98 6.47 -3.63
CA GLN A 881 -36.21 5.14 -4.22
C GLN A 881 -36.13 5.19 -5.75
N VAL A 882 -35.58 4.12 -6.29
CA VAL A 882 -35.29 3.92 -7.71
C VAL A 882 -35.65 2.48 -8.07
N ARG A 883 -36.30 2.25 -9.21
CA ARG A 883 -36.67 0.90 -9.66
C ARG A 883 -36.12 0.63 -11.04
N LEU A 884 -35.24 -0.35 -11.21
CA LEU A 884 -34.74 -0.82 -12.52
C LEU A 884 -35.69 -1.87 -13.15
N GLY A 885 -36.01 -1.67 -14.44
CA GLY A 885 -36.85 -2.51 -15.31
C GLY A 885 -36.26 -3.88 -15.67
N ALA A 886 -37.04 -4.72 -16.36
CA ALA A 886 -37.07 -6.19 -16.21
C ALA A 886 -35.91 -7.04 -16.78
N HIS A 887 -35.02 -6.52 -17.62
CA HIS A 887 -33.94 -7.31 -18.25
C HIS A 887 -32.58 -7.18 -17.52
N ARG A 888 -31.81 -8.28 -17.52
CA ARG A 888 -30.49 -8.41 -16.87
C ARG A 888 -29.41 -7.93 -17.83
N LEU A 889 -28.59 -6.95 -17.43
CA LEU A 889 -27.36 -6.60 -18.13
C LEU A 889 -26.26 -7.56 -17.69
N ASN A 890 -25.44 -8.03 -18.62
CA ASN A 890 -24.19 -8.71 -18.32
C ASN A 890 -23.00 -7.82 -18.74
N PRO A 891 -22.68 -6.78 -17.96
CA PRO A 891 -21.62 -5.85 -18.30
C PRO A 891 -20.23 -6.46 -18.19
N ASP A 892 -19.99 -7.48 -17.37
CA ASP A 892 -18.63 -8.00 -17.22
C ASP A 892 -18.67 -9.48 -16.90
N THR A 893 -18.22 -10.29 -17.86
CA THR A 893 -17.95 -11.71 -17.62
C THR A 893 -16.50 -11.86 -17.19
N MET A 894 -16.27 -12.04 -15.90
CA MET A 894 -14.98 -12.49 -15.39
C MET A 894 -14.85 -13.97 -15.79
N LEU A 895 -14.37 -14.19 -17.03
CA LEU A 895 -14.32 -15.43 -17.85
C LEU A 895 -15.54 -15.68 -18.76
#